data_AF-A0A286H833-F1
#
_entry.id   AF-A0A286H833-F1
#
_cell.length_a   1.000
_cell.length_b   1.000
_cell.length_c   1.000
_cell.angle_alpha   90.00
_cell.angle_beta   90.00
_cell.angle_gamma   90.00
#
_symmetry.space_group_name_H-M   'P 1'
#
loop_
_entity.id
_entity.type
_entity.pdbx_description
1 polymer ?
#
loop_
_entity_poly.entity_id
_entity_poly.type
_entity_poly.pdbx_seq_one_letter_code
_entity_poly.pdbx_strand_id
1 'polypeptide(L)'
;MFPDSEGNPPRVPQQPVSLLVTLAVPIDLDRPPLCSRLRRYVVLLTAVPEATINEDSNLLGRKDQVSRAPHPAQRTRRDPVTKPSGMNGPPHRQFGLGVAAAIADHDRPGSGTRCSLGPLACPHPSSPPALCHSEPLRSTPMSMTDAPAPRPLAIDLFAGAGGLSLGLEQAGFDVVTAVEYDPVHAATHEFNFPQTKVLCADVSAPLTAERLRAAVREGLARHGRDASDWNGELDLLAGGPPCQGFSLIGKRLIDDKRNQLVFHFYRLVVELRPRYFIMENVPGMAKGGHASVLSELISELEDAGYHFSDHAKFRVLNAADFGVPQERHRLFLIGTRNDQTRTAEPPTAIVKPVPKRAGTPGRKRLELATPSSVMLPTGPTVGDAILDLPDLDTFDELKSCDAVTLTPDEIAAMNGTASSYARRLRGLDWDLQDFSYARVWDPTLLTSSMRTVHTEKSILRFHKTDPGNTEPVSRFYKLDPEGLCNTLRAGSGSERGAFTSPRPLHPLLPRVLSNREAARLHSFPDWFRVHTTKWHGFRQIGNAVAPLVGRAVGAAVMRALDVSPYKPEQALELGDSKLLTMSMSRATEHLGADTAFIPAKRKRGALPGESNLEAQTAASLGVATDGDAAPPSEPNAQRKVAARI
;
A
#
# COMPACT_ATOMS: atom_id res chain seq x y z
N MET A 1 40.11 22.04 20.45
CA MET A 1 40.77 23.11 21.23
C MET A 1 41.72 22.45 22.20
N PHE A 2 43.03 22.69 22.06
CA PHE A 2 44.02 22.19 23.01
C PHE A 2 44.11 23.12 24.22
N PRO A 3 44.40 22.60 25.43
CA PRO A 3 44.63 23.43 26.62
C PRO A 3 45.90 24.28 26.46
N ASP A 4 45.98 25.38 27.22
CA ASP A 4 47.15 26.25 27.23
C ASP A 4 48.38 25.56 27.86
N SER A 5 49.56 26.19 27.75
CA SER A 5 50.84 25.65 28.20
C SER A 5 50.95 25.43 29.71
N GLU A 6 49.92 25.77 30.49
CA GLU A 6 49.82 25.49 31.92
C GLU A 6 48.66 24.53 32.28
N GLY A 7 48.00 23.95 31.27
CA GLY A 7 47.00 22.88 31.46
C GLY A 7 45.59 23.36 31.85
N ASN A 8 45.26 24.64 31.66
CA ASN A 8 43.92 25.14 31.96
C ASN A 8 42.94 24.97 30.78
N PRO A 9 41.66 24.66 31.04
CA PRO A 9 40.64 24.62 30.00
C PRO A 9 40.30 26.03 29.49
N PRO A 10 39.94 26.19 28.20
CA PRO A 10 39.75 27.51 27.59
C PRO A 10 38.57 28.27 28.20
N ARG A 11 38.81 29.50 28.66
CA ARG A 11 37.78 30.41 29.19
C ARG A 11 37.02 31.08 28.04
N VAL A 12 35.70 30.89 27.98
CA VAL A 12 34.79 31.58 27.05
C VAL A 12 34.34 32.91 27.69
N PRO A 13 34.48 34.06 27.01
CA PRO A 13 33.97 35.33 27.52
C PRO A 13 32.44 35.39 27.37
N GLN A 14 31.72 35.62 28.46
CA GLN A 14 30.29 35.91 28.42
C GLN A 14 30.05 37.39 28.13
N GLN A 15 29.39 37.71 27.02
CA GLN A 15 28.76 39.00 26.79
C GLN A 15 27.27 38.90 27.13
N PRO A 16 26.68 39.87 27.86
CA PRO A 16 25.24 39.88 28.10
C PRO A 16 24.49 40.41 26.87
N VAL A 17 23.63 39.58 26.29
CA VAL A 17 22.60 40.04 25.34
C VAL A 17 21.35 40.36 26.14
N SER A 18 21.02 41.64 26.26
CA SER A 18 19.77 42.12 26.84
C SER A 18 18.65 42.06 25.81
N LEU A 19 17.67 41.17 26.03
CA LEU A 19 16.46 41.04 25.24
C LEU A 19 15.28 41.54 26.10
N LEU A 20 14.68 42.65 25.67
CA LEU A 20 13.55 43.29 26.34
C LEU A 20 12.29 42.48 26.03
N VAL A 21 11.71 41.82 27.03
CA VAL A 21 10.41 41.15 26.91
C VAL A 21 9.43 41.85 27.85
N THR A 22 8.41 42.49 27.28
CA THR A 22 7.27 43.05 28.02
C THR A 22 6.39 41.91 28.54
N LEU A 23 6.27 41.84 29.87
CA LEU A 23 5.45 40.90 30.63
C LEU A 23 3.94 41.12 30.41
N ALA A 24 3.20 40.00 30.33
CA ALA A 24 2.06 39.73 31.22
C ALA A 24 1.60 38.27 31.07
N VAL A 25 1.76 37.44 32.10
CA VAL A 25 0.80 36.47 32.70
C VAL A 25 1.52 35.81 33.90
N PRO A 26 0.92 35.74 35.11
CA PRO A 26 1.61 35.27 36.32
C PRO A 26 1.67 33.74 36.41
N ILE A 27 2.82 33.21 36.82
CA ILE A 27 2.99 31.83 37.30
C ILE A 27 3.46 31.91 38.74
N ASP A 28 2.66 31.34 39.63
CA ASP A 28 2.95 31.17 41.05
C ASP A 28 3.88 29.96 41.24
N LEU A 29 4.98 30.15 41.98
CA LEU A 29 6.05 29.18 42.20
C LEU A 29 6.26 28.98 43.71
N ASP A 30 5.62 27.96 44.27
CA ASP A 30 6.05 27.36 45.54
C ASP A 30 6.06 25.82 45.42
N ARG A 31 7.22 25.21 45.70
CA ARG A 31 7.47 23.75 45.76
C ARG A 31 7.24 23.21 47.21
N PRO A 32 7.52 21.92 47.51
CA PRO A 32 6.78 20.67 47.27
C PRO A 32 6.37 20.01 48.64
N PRO A 33 5.90 18.73 48.69
CA PRO A 33 6.89 17.68 49.02
C PRO A 33 6.64 16.30 48.38
N LEU A 34 7.73 15.52 48.33
CA LEU A 34 7.76 14.07 48.15
C LEU A 34 6.93 13.34 49.22
N CYS A 35 6.18 12.30 48.83
CA CYS A 35 6.41 10.88 49.20
C CYS A 35 5.11 10.04 49.19
N SER A 36 5.12 8.98 48.37
CA SER A 36 4.45 7.67 48.49
C SER A 36 2.99 7.55 48.97
N ARG A 37 2.14 6.92 48.14
CA ARG A 37 1.45 5.65 48.47
C ARG A 37 0.74 5.06 47.23
N LEU A 38 1.13 3.82 46.92
CA LEU A 38 0.45 2.92 45.99
C LEU A 38 -1.05 2.82 46.31
N ARG A 39 -1.90 3.12 45.33
CA ARG A 39 -3.24 2.53 45.23
C ARG A 39 -3.37 1.83 43.89
N ARG A 40 -3.57 0.51 43.99
CA ARG A 40 -3.88 -0.40 42.89
C ARG A 40 -5.12 0.11 42.14
N TYR A 41 -4.92 0.60 40.93
CA TYR A 41 -6.00 0.58 39.94
C TYR A 41 -6.00 -0.81 39.31
N VAL A 42 -7.04 -1.57 39.64
CA VAL A 42 -7.40 -2.77 38.89
C VAL A 42 -7.89 -2.28 37.53
N VAL A 43 -6.99 -2.26 36.55
CA VAL A 43 -7.39 -2.16 35.15
C VAL A 43 -8.10 -3.48 34.84
N LEU A 44 -9.42 -3.42 34.68
CA LEU A 44 -10.19 -4.52 34.11
C LEU A 44 -9.70 -4.69 32.66
N LEU A 45 -8.73 -5.59 32.50
CA LEU A 45 -8.34 -6.15 31.22
C LEU A 45 -9.55 -6.90 30.66
N THR A 46 -10.35 -6.22 29.84
CA THR A 46 -11.18 -6.92 28.86
C THR A 46 -10.25 -7.47 27.79
N ALA A 47 -9.56 -8.57 28.13
CA ALA A 47 -8.84 -9.38 27.18
C ALA A 47 -9.88 -9.96 26.20
N VAL A 48 -9.89 -9.46 24.98
CA VAL A 48 -10.37 -10.29 23.87
C VAL A 48 -9.40 -11.45 23.81
N PRO A 49 -9.82 -12.72 23.90
CA PRO A 49 -8.90 -13.84 23.78
C PRO A 49 -8.39 -13.88 22.35
N GLU A 50 -7.25 -13.24 22.11
CA GLU A 50 -6.44 -13.42 20.92
C GLU A 50 -6.23 -14.93 20.76
N ALA A 51 -6.58 -15.46 19.61
CA ALA A 51 -6.20 -16.82 19.29
C ALA A 51 -4.68 -16.84 19.27
N THR A 52 -4.07 -17.41 20.32
CA THR A 52 -2.76 -18.04 20.22
C THR A 52 -2.87 -18.97 19.03
N ILE A 53 -2.29 -18.56 17.89
CA ILE A 53 -1.96 -19.51 16.85
C ILE A 53 -0.87 -20.36 17.49
N ASN A 54 -1.28 -21.49 18.05
CA ASN A 54 -0.37 -22.59 18.21
C ASN A 54 -0.07 -23.04 16.77
N GLU A 55 1.03 -22.52 16.20
CA GLU A 55 1.43 -22.81 14.81
C GLU A 55 1.72 -24.32 14.58
N ASP A 56 1.62 -25.13 15.64
CA ASP A 56 1.74 -26.59 15.63
C ASP A 56 0.40 -27.37 15.82
N SER A 57 -0.75 -26.74 16.10
CA SER A 57 -1.97 -27.49 16.49
C SER A 57 -2.83 -28.06 15.34
N ASN A 58 -2.28 -28.20 14.13
CA ASN A 58 -2.87 -29.04 13.08
C ASN A 58 -2.17 -30.41 12.93
N LEU A 59 -1.30 -30.75 13.87
CA LEU A 59 -0.59 -32.02 13.90
C LEU A 59 -1.07 -32.83 15.10
N LEU A 60 -2.19 -33.55 14.94
CA LEU A 60 -2.47 -34.88 15.51
C LEU A 60 -3.96 -35.25 15.32
N GLY A 61 -4.22 -36.29 14.54
CA GLY A 61 -5.35 -37.20 14.78
C GLY A 61 -6.53 -37.20 13.79
N ARG A 62 -6.36 -37.86 12.64
CA ARG A 62 -7.29 -38.92 12.19
C ARG A 62 -6.51 -40.00 11.45
N LYS A 63 -6.16 -41.05 12.19
CA LYS A 63 -5.97 -42.38 11.61
C LYS A 63 -7.38 -42.92 11.35
N ASP A 64 -7.85 -42.85 10.12
CA ASP A 64 -8.93 -43.72 9.68
C ASP A 64 -8.37 -44.75 8.71
N GLN A 65 -8.64 -46.00 9.08
CA GLN A 65 -8.15 -47.23 8.50
C GLN A 65 -8.64 -47.38 7.05
N VAL A 66 -7.72 -47.64 6.13
CA VAL A 66 -8.08 -48.22 4.82
C VAL A 66 -7.69 -49.68 4.85
N SER A 67 -8.69 -50.53 5.11
CA SER A 67 -8.59 -51.98 5.00
C SER A 67 -8.32 -52.38 3.55
N ARG A 68 -7.32 -53.26 3.37
CA ARG A 68 -7.06 -54.01 2.13
C ARG A 68 -7.91 -55.28 2.10
N ALA A 69 -8.47 -55.61 0.93
CA ALA A 69 -8.36 -56.89 0.18
C ALA A 69 -9.40 -56.92 -0.99
N PRO A 70 -9.45 -57.92 -1.91
CA PRO A 70 -8.60 -58.02 -3.12
C PRO A 70 -9.37 -58.32 -4.46
N HIS A 71 -8.80 -57.89 -5.61
CA HIS A 71 -8.85 -58.42 -7.01
C HIS A 71 -10.19 -58.90 -7.69
N PRO A 72 -10.24 -59.17 -9.03
CA PRO A 72 -9.56 -58.60 -10.21
C PRO A 72 -10.56 -58.31 -11.40
N ALA A 73 -10.18 -57.50 -12.40
CA ALA A 73 -10.53 -57.75 -13.83
C ALA A 73 -9.87 -56.76 -14.82
N GLN A 74 -9.10 -57.34 -15.73
CA GLN A 74 -9.01 -57.12 -17.19
C GLN A 74 -8.54 -55.78 -17.80
N ARG A 75 -7.36 -55.90 -18.42
CA ARG A 75 -6.72 -55.01 -19.40
C ARG A 75 -7.45 -55.01 -20.74
N THR A 76 -7.58 -53.85 -21.37
CA THR A 76 -7.55 -53.70 -22.84
C THR A 76 -6.52 -52.65 -23.24
N ARG A 77 -5.78 -52.98 -24.31
CA ARG A 77 -4.60 -52.28 -24.84
C ARG A 77 -4.98 -50.97 -25.57
N ARG A 78 -4.08 -49.99 -25.58
CA ARG A 78 -4.04 -48.91 -26.58
C ARG A 78 -2.64 -48.85 -27.19
N ASP A 79 -2.60 -48.83 -28.52
CA ASP A 79 -1.40 -48.80 -29.36
C ASP A 79 -0.75 -47.41 -29.44
N PRO A 80 0.56 -47.32 -29.76
CA PRO A 80 1.30 -46.07 -29.89
C PRO A 80 1.30 -45.55 -31.34
N VAL A 81 1.18 -44.23 -31.52
CA VAL A 81 1.37 -43.55 -32.82
C VAL A 81 2.70 -42.79 -32.84
N THR A 82 3.32 -42.86 -34.01
CA THR A 82 4.73 -42.69 -34.41
C THR A 82 5.22 -41.24 -34.55
N LYS A 83 6.54 -41.07 -34.36
CA LYS A 83 7.34 -39.89 -34.77
C LYS A 83 7.79 -40.04 -36.23
N PRO A 84 8.08 -38.94 -36.96
CA PRO A 84 9.00 -38.97 -38.09
C PRO A 84 10.31 -38.23 -37.80
N SER A 85 11.41 -38.85 -38.23
CA SER A 85 12.80 -38.37 -38.29
C SER A 85 13.09 -37.60 -39.58
N GLY A 86 14.02 -36.64 -39.55
CA GLY A 86 14.40 -35.79 -40.69
C GLY A 86 15.49 -36.34 -41.62
N MET A 87 15.88 -35.54 -42.62
CA MET A 87 17.21 -35.55 -43.28
C MET A 87 17.43 -34.33 -44.22
N ASN A 88 18.57 -33.66 -44.01
CA ASN A 88 19.62 -33.19 -44.95
C ASN A 88 19.33 -32.28 -46.19
N GLY A 89 20.08 -31.16 -46.25
CA GLY A 89 20.97 -30.82 -47.38
C GLY A 89 20.59 -29.65 -48.32
N PRO A 90 21.53 -28.74 -48.69
CA PRO A 90 21.28 -27.42 -49.32
C PRO A 90 21.29 -27.43 -50.87
N PRO A 91 20.95 -26.32 -51.57
CA PRO A 91 22.04 -25.52 -52.20
C PRO A 91 21.77 -24.00 -52.45
N HIS A 92 22.87 -23.30 -52.73
CA HIS A 92 23.01 -22.01 -53.44
C HIS A 92 22.35 -21.95 -54.84
N ARG A 93 21.88 -20.77 -55.29
CA ARG A 93 22.39 -19.99 -56.46
C ARG A 93 21.41 -18.90 -56.97
N GLN A 94 21.93 -17.67 -57.00
CA GLN A 94 21.95 -16.61 -58.03
C GLN A 94 20.94 -16.53 -59.22
N PHE A 95 20.80 -15.25 -59.66
CA PHE A 95 20.23 -14.63 -60.88
C PHE A 95 18.77 -14.16 -60.76
N GLY A 96 18.35 -12.93 -61.11
CA GLY A 96 19.01 -11.76 -61.71
C GLY A 96 18.06 -11.04 -62.70
N LEU A 97 18.03 -9.69 -62.64
CA LEU A 97 17.49 -8.67 -63.60
C LEU A 97 15.96 -8.50 -63.75
N GLY A 98 15.37 -7.29 -63.77
CA GLY A 98 15.95 -5.93 -63.72
C GLY A 98 14.95 -4.76 -63.87
N VAL A 99 15.53 -3.53 -63.85
CA VAL A 99 15.13 -2.24 -64.50
C VAL A 99 13.91 -1.45 -63.92
N ALA A 100 13.86 -0.11 -63.74
CA ALA A 100 14.78 1.03 -63.58
C ALA A 100 13.96 2.32 -63.24
N ALA A 101 14.69 3.45 -63.04
CA ALA A 101 14.30 4.88 -62.94
C ALA A 101 13.97 5.44 -61.54
N ALA A 102 14.31 6.68 -61.15
CA ALA A 102 15.27 7.70 -61.55
C ALA A 102 15.15 8.80 -60.47
N ILE A 103 16.26 9.30 -59.90
CA ILE A 103 16.27 10.54 -59.10
C ILE A 103 17.45 11.39 -59.59
N ALA A 104 17.13 12.61 -59.98
CA ALA A 104 18.08 13.64 -60.40
C ALA A 104 18.39 14.59 -59.23
N ASP A 105 19.68 14.91 -59.12
CA ASP A 105 20.31 15.96 -58.30
C ASP A 105 20.01 17.36 -58.86
N HIS A 106 20.10 18.39 -57.99
CA HIS A 106 20.87 19.60 -58.28
C HIS A 106 21.14 20.45 -57.02
N ASP A 107 22.42 20.51 -56.67
CA ASP A 107 23.30 21.66 -56.39
C ASP A 107 23.09 22.68 -55.24
N ARG A 108 24.25 22.88 -54.56
CA ARG A 108 24.66 23.93 -53.59
C ARG A 108 25.22 25.18 -54.33
N PRO A 109 25.52 26.33 -53.66
CA PRO A 109 26.71 26.59 -52.78
C PRO A 109 26.33 27.45 -51.54
N GLY A 110 27.12 27.73 -50.49
CA GLY A 110 28.53 27.59 -50.11
C GLY A 110 28.86 28.56 -48.94
N SER A 111 30.05 28.38 -48.33
CA SER A 111 30.66 29.11 -47.18
C SER A 111 30.16 28.70 -45.78
N GLY A 112 30.97 28.33 -44.78
CA GLY A 112 32.41 28.43 -44.50
C GLY A 112 32.51 28.82 -43.02
N THR A 113 33.02 28.02 -42.08
CA THR A 113 34.44 27.99 -41.68
C THR A 113 34.65 26.88 -40.63
N ARG A 114 35.78 26.16 -40.71
CA ARG A 114 36.27 25.09 -39.81
C ARG A 114 37.19 25.65 -38.71
N CYS A 115 37.36 24.88 -37.63
CA CYS A 115 38.64 24.48 -36.97
C CYS A 115 38.27 23.46 -35.87
N SER A 116 38.71 22.19 -35.78
CA SER A 116 39.98 21.43 -35.88
C SER A 116 40.90 21.47 -34.64
N LEU A 117 40.78 20.39 -33.83
CA LEU A 117 41.82 19.54 -33.19
C LEU A 117 42.88 20.14 -32.23
N GLY A 118 42.96 19.55 -31.02
CA GLY A 118 44.24 19.09 -30.42
C GLY A 118 44.58 19.56 -28.99
N PRO A 119 45.30 18.76 -28.16
CA PRO A 119 45.08 18.66 -26.70
C PRO A 119 46.24 19.17 -25.84
N LEU A 120 45.99 19.62 -24.59
CA LEU A 120 47.07 19.84 -23.59
C LEU A 120 46.67 19.54 -22.14
N ALA A 121 47.69 19.12 -21.40
CA ALA A 121 47.74 18.35 -20.15
C ALA A 121 47.37 19.08 -18.84
N CYS A 122 47.18 18.27 -17.78
CA CYS A 122 47.09 18.65 -16.37
C CYS A 122 48.38 19.32 -15.85
N PRO A 123 48.27 20.17 -14.81
CA PRO A 123 48.98 19.84 -13.57
C PRO A 123 48.23 20.20 -12.26
N HIS A 124 48.50 19.44 -11.20
CA HIS A 124 48.30 19.77 -9.79
C HIS A 124 49.69 19.77 -9.11
N PRO A 125 49.88 20.19 -7.83
CA PRO A 125 49.11 21.13 -6.98
C PRO A 125 50.01 22.15 -6.22
N SER A 126 49.44 23.23 -5.66
CA SER A 126 49.91 23.85 -4.39
C SER A 126 49.01 25.00 -3.89
N SER A 127 48.44 24.81 -2.69
CA SER A 127 48.08 25.80 -1.64
C SER A 127 46.97 26.85 -1.88
N PRO A 128 46.28 27.30 -0.80
CA PRO A 128 44.85 27.64 -0.83
C PRO A 128 44.59 29.15 -0.96
N PRO A 129 43.47 29.60 -1.58
CA PRO A 129 43.08 30.99 -1.52
C PRO A 129 42.08 31.27 -0.38
N ALA A 130 42.21 32.50 0.09
CA ALA A 130 41.56 33.14 1.21
C ALA A 130 40.02 33.21 1.13
N LEU A 131 39.42 33.27 2.34
CA LEU A 131 38.05 33.66 2.60
C LEU A 131 37.77 35.04 1.98
N CYS A 132 36.90 35.07 0.96
CA CYS A 132 36.26 36.28 0.49
C CYS A 132 34.80 36.26 0.94
N HIS A 133 34.43 37.25 1.76
CA HIS A 133 33.06 37.51 2.15
C HIS A 133 32.27 37.99 0.92
N SER A 134 31.26 37.23 0.51
CA SER A 134 30.20 37.71 -0.37
C SER A 134 28.93 37.89 0.46
N GLU A 135 28.42 39.11 0.52
CA GLU A 135 27.16 39.45 1.17
C GLU A 135 25.97 38.61 0.65
N PRO A 136 24.96 38.34 1.50
CA PRO A 136 23.73 37.71 1.03
C PRO A 136 23.03 38.64 0.05
N LEU A 137 22.69 38.14 -1.14
CA LEU A 137 21.75 38.82 -2.03
C LEU A 137 20.50 39.17 -1.22
N ARG A 138 20.24 40.47 -1.05
CA ARG A 138 18.93 40.97 -0.63
C ARG A 138 17.93 40.48 -1.66
N SER A 139 17.12 39.50 -1.28
CA SER A 139 15.91 39.15 -1.99
C SER A 139 15.02 40.40 -2.02
N THR A 140 14.67 40.84 -3.23
CA THR A 140 13.49 41.68 -3.42
C THR A 140 12.30 40.99 -2.75
N PRO A 141 11.44 41.71 -2.02
CA PRO A 141 10.26 41.11 -1.43
C PRO A 141 9.42 40.51 -2.56
N MET A 142 9.16 39.19 -2.48
CA MET A 142 8.26 38.51 -3.41
C MET A 142 6.92 39.24 -3.38
N SER A 143 6.43 39.58 -4.56
CA SER A 143 5.06 40.06 -4.75
C SER A 143 4.10 39.03 -4.15
N MET A 144 3.03 39.47 -3.48
CA MET A 144 1.98 38.58 -2.94
C MET A 144 1.18 37.84 -4.04
N THR A 145 1.63 37.87 -5.29
CA THR A 145 1.01 37.20 -6.45
C THR A 145 1.65 35.86 -6.84
N ASP A 146 2.72 35.42 -6.18
CA ASP A 146 3.50 34.22 -6.57
C ASP A 146 3.21 32.95 -5.75
N ALA A 147 2.10 32.89 -5.01
CA ALA A 147 1.71 31.66 -4.32
C ALA A 147 1.46 30.55 -5.36
N PRO A 148 2.05 29.35 -5.20
CA PRO A 148 1.83 28.25 -6.14
C PRO A 148 0.34 27.91 -6.20
N ALA A 149 -0.13 27.56 -7.40
CA ALA A 149 -1.51 27.13 -7.60
C ALA A 149 -1.88 26.00 -6.61
N PRO A 150 -3.14 25.92 -6.15
CA PRO A 150 -3.55 24.90 -5.20
C PRO A 150 -3.31 23.51 -5.78
N ARG A 151 -2.92 22.57 -4.91
CA ARG A 151 -2.70 21.18 -5.32
C ARG A 151 -4.00 20.54 -5.81
N PRO A 152 -3.95 19.68 -6.84
CA PRO A 152 -5.14 18.97 -7.33
C PRO A 152 -5.78 18.08 -6.25
N LEU A 153 -7.11 17.99 -6.29
CA LEU A 153 -7.89 17.28 -5.27
C LEU A 153 -8.12 15.81 -5.64
N ALA A 154 -7.92 14.92 -4.68
CA ALA A 154 -8.17 13.50 -4.83
C ALA A 154 -9.13 12.93 -3.77
N ILE A 155 -9.93 11.95 -4.17
CA ILE A 155 -10.66 11.04 -3.27
C ILE A 155 -10.08 9.64 -3.43
N ASP A 156 -9.81 8.95 -2.31
CA ASP A 156 -9.40 7.53 -2.30
C ASP A 156 -10.54 6.64 -1.78
N LEU A 157 -11.12 5.82 -2.64
CA LEU A 157 -12.14 4.83 -2.29
C LEU A 157 -11.50 3.49 -1.97
N PHE A 158 -12.04 2.78 -0.98
CA PHE A 158 -11.48 1.52 -0.49
C PHE A 158 -10.03 1.71 0.02
N ALA A 159 -9.81 2.83 0.74
CA ALA A 159 -8.48 3.39 0.97
C ALA A 159 -7.56 2.50 1.84
N GLY A 160 -8.13 1.57 2.60
CA GLY A 160 -7.40 0.77 3.58
C GLY A 160 -6.66 1.66 4.57
N ALA A 161 -5.42 1.27 4.91
CA ALA A 161 -4.56 2.12 5.73
C ALA A 161 -4.00 3.35 4.98
N GLY A 162 -4.20 3.46 3.65
CA GLY A 162 -3.78 4.63 2.86
C GLY A 162 -2.49 4.45 2.07
N GLY A 163 -2.19 3.24 1.56
CA GLY A 163 -1.03 3.04 0.67
C GLY A 163 -1.16 3.75 -0.68
N LEU A 164 -2.35 3.73 -1.28
CA LEU A 164 -2.64 4.50 -2.49
C LEU A 164 -2.68 6.00 -2.18
N SER A 165 -3.38 6.41 -1.13
CA SER A 165 -3.38 7.79 -0.63
C SER A 165 -1.97 8.37 -0.44
N LEU A 166 -1.06 7.64 0.22
CA LEU A 166 0.33 8.10 0.36
C LEU A 166 0.98 8.30 -1.01
N GLY A 167 0.83 7.34 -1.92
CA GLY A 167 1.36 7.47 -3.27
C GLY A 167 0.81 8.70 -4.02
N LEU A 168 -0.49 8.98 -3.91
CA LEU A 168 -1.11 10.16 -4.50
C LEU A 168 -0.58 11.47 -3.87
N GLU A 169 -0.43 11.49 -2.55
CA GLU A 169 0.16 12.62 -1.82
C GLU A 169 1.60 12.87 -2.27
N GLN A 170 2.40 11.81 -2.40
CA GLN A 170 3.77 11.85 -2.93
C GLN A 170 3.82 12.32 -4.39
N ALA A 171 2.77 12.08 -5.19
CA ALA A 171 2.67 12.58 -6.56
C ALA A 171 2.24 14.05 -6.66
N GLY A 172 1.79 14.65 -5.55
CA GLY A 172 1.43 16.06 -5.49
C GLY A 172 -0.07 16.36 -5.34
N PHE A 173 -0.91 15.35 -5.06
CA PHE A 173 -2.34 15.56 -4.78
C PHE A 173 -2.60 15.89 -3.32
N ASP A 174 -3.67 16.62 -3.05
CA ASP A 174 -4.29 16.68 -1.73
C ASP A 174 -5.42 15.63 -1.68
N VAL A 175 -5.20 14.56 -0.90
CA VAL A 175 -6.21 13.53 -0.67
C VAL A 175 -7.18 14.04 0.39
N VAL A 176 -8.22 14.74 -0.05
CA VAL A 176 -9.17 15.44 0.83
C VAL A 176 -10.17 14.50 1.49
N THR A 177 -10.51 13.38 0.85
CA THR A 177 -11.46 12.40 1.37
C THR A 177 -10.96 10.98 1.13
N ALA A 178 -11.09 10.13 2.14
CA ALA A 178 -10.84 8.69 2.03
C ALA A 178 -12.06 7.92 2.52
N VAL A 179 -12.43 6.85 1.81
CA VAL A 179 -13.54 5.96 2.20
C VAL A 179 -12.98 4.58 2.49
N GLU A 180 -13.23 4.09 3.70
CA GLU A 180 -12.80 2.75 4.11
C GLU A 180 -13.93 2.08 4.89
N TYR A 181 -14.15 0.80 4.62
CA TYR A 181 -15.23 0.05 5.23
C TYR A 181 -14.86 -0.55 6.58
N ASP A 182 -13.61 -1.02 6.76
CA ASP A 182 -13.12 -1.60 8.01
C ASP A 182 -12.74 -0.47 8.99
N PRO A 183 -13.47 -0.31 10.12
CA PRO A 183 -13.23 0.79 11.05
C PRO A 183 -11.79 0.85 11.59
N VAL A 184 -11.13 -0.29 11.77
CA VAL A 184 -9.73 -0.32 12.25
C VAL A 184 -8.77 0.22 11.19
N HIS A 185 -9.02 -0.09 9.92
CA HIS A 185 -8.25 0.45 8.81
C HIS A 185 -8.52 1.95 8.64
N ALA A 186 -9.77 2.37 8.73
CA ALA A 186 -10.16 3.78 8.68
C ALA A 186 -9.52 4.61 9.81
N ALA A 187 -9.50 4.11 11.05
CA ALA A 187 -8.82 4.77 12.17
C ALA A 187 -7.30 4.86 11.95
N THR A 188 -6.68 3.82 11.37
CA THR A 188 -5.26 3.84 11.00
C THR A 188 -4.99 4.84 9.89
N HIS A 189 -5.91 4.98 8.93
CA HIS A 189 -5.82 5.99 7.89
C HIS A 189 -5.86 7.40 8.49
N GLU A 190 -6.83 7.67 9.37
CA GLU A 190 -6.97 8.96 10.07
C GLU A 190 -5.70 9.33 10.85
N PHE A 191 -5.03 8.36 11.47
CA PHE A 191 -3.75 8.58 12.14
C PHE A 191 -2.65 9.09 11.19
N ASN A 192 -2.52 8.49 10.01
CA ASN A 192 -1.44 8.82 9.07
C ASN A 192 -1.76 10.07 8.21
N PHE A 193 -3.04 10.39 8.05
CA PHE A 193 -3.54 11.48 7.19
C PHE A 193 -4.55 12.37 7.95
N PRO A 194 -4.12 13.14 8.95
CA PRO A 194 -5.03 13.92 9.80
C PRO A 194 -5.77 15.03 9.06
N GLN A 195 -5.24 15.49 7.93
CA GLN A 195 -5.93 16.46 7.07
C GLN A 195 -7.00 15.83 6.16
N THR A 196 -7.00 14.51 5.99
CA THR A 196 -7.99 13.80 5.16
C THR A 196 -9.28 13.58 5.95
N LYS A 197 -10.44 13.86 5.33
CA LYS A 197 -11.73 13.44 5.88
C LYS A 197 -11.93 11.95 5.62
N VAL A 198 -11.76 11.13 6.66
CA VAL A 198 -12.03 9.69 6.59
C VAL A 198 -13.53 9.44 6.80
N LEU A 199 -14.15 8.72 5.87
CA LEU A 199 -15.50 8.20 5.98
C LEU A 199 -15.45 6.69 6.18
N CYS A 200 -15.86 6.24 7.36
CA CYS A 200 -16.06 4.82 7.61
C CYS A 200 -17.42 4.39 7.04
N ALA A 201 -17.45 3.88 5.81
CA ALA A 201 -18.70 3.62 5.09
C ALA A 201 -18.60 2.47 4.09
N ASP A 202 -19.74 1.82 3.84
CA ASP A 202 -19.91 0.92 2.71
C ASP A 202 -20.19 1.71 1.44
N VAL A 203 -19.42 1.45 0.39
CA VAL A 203 -19.59 2.10 -0.92
C VAL A 203 -20.88 1.64 -1.62
N SER A 204 -21.41 0.46 -1.27
CA SER A 204 -22.63 -0.12 -1.84
C SER A 204 -23.94 0.44 -1.24
N ALA A 205 -23.91 1.03 -0.04
CA ALA A 205 -25.09 1.56 0.65
C ALA A 205 -24.72 2.63 1.72
N PRO A 206 -25.45 3.74 1.88
CA PRO A 206 -25.96 4.72 0.91
C PRO A 206 -24.91 5.82 0.64
N LEU A 207 -23.68 5.47 0.23
CA LEU A 207 -22.68 6.48 -0.10
C LEU A 207 -23.03 7.14 -1.44
N THR A 208 -23.49 8.39 -1.40
CA THR A 208 -23.83 9.19 -2.59
C THR A 208 -22.69 10.14 -2.96
N ALA A 209 -22.66 10.60 -4.21
CA ALA A 209 -21.79 11.70 -4.61
C ALA A 209 -22.02 12.96 -3.76
N GLU A 210 -23.25 13.26 -3.35
CA GLU A 210 -23.55 14.41 -2.48
C GLU A 210 -22.83 14.29 -1.12
N ARG A 211 -22.92 13.11 -0.49
CA ARG A 211 -22.21 12.83 0.77
C ARG A 211 -20.70 12.94 0.59
N LEU A 212 -20.15 12.49 -0.53
CA LEU A 212 -18.73 12.64 -0.85
C LEU A 212 -18.34 14.10 -1.08
N ARG A 213 -19.15 14.89 -1.78
CA ARG A 213 -18.92 16.33 -1.95
C ARG A 213 -18.97 17.07 -0.61
N ALA A 214 -19.86 16.70 0.31
CA ALA A 214 -19.86 17.24 1.67
C ALA A 214 -18.55 16.90 2.41
N ALA A 215 -18.09 15.66 2.33
CA ALA A 215 -16.81 15.26 2.91
C ALA A 215 -15.59 15.95 2.28
N VAL A 216 -15.62 16.22 0.97
CA VAL A 216 -14.57 17.01 0.29
C VAL A 216 -14.51 18.43 0.87
N ARG A 217 -15.65 19.06 1.15
CA ARG A 217 -15.67 20.40 1.80
C ARG A 217 -15.03 20.37 3.19
N GLU A 218 -15.33 19.35 3.98
CA GLU A 218 -14.66 19.15 5.28
C GLU A 218 -13.15 18.89 5.12
N GLY A 219 -12.76 18.09 4.13
CA GLY A 219 -11.37 17.80 3.81
C GLY A 219 -10.60 19.06 3.37
N LEU A 220 -11.20 19.90 2.52
CA LEU A 220 -10.64 21.19 2.12
C LEU A 220 -10.39 22.11 3.31
N ALA A 221 -11.35 22.22 4.22
CA ALA A 221 -11.19 23.02 5.43
C ALA A 221 -10.01 22.54 6.28
N ARG A 222 -9.78 21.23 6.37
CA ARG A 222 -8.61 20.65 7.08
C ARG A 222 -7.27 20.92 6.39
N HIS A 223 -7.29 21.15 5.07
CA HIS A 223 -6.13 21.61 4.30
C HIS A 223 -5.99 23.15 4.33
N GLY A 224 -6.76 23.85 5.18
CA GLY A 224 -6.72 25.31 5.29
C GLY A 224 -7.31 26.04 4.09
N ARG A 225 -8.13 25.37 3.27
CA ARG A 225 -8.78 25.95 2.10
C ARG A 225 -10.24 26.28 2.41
N ASP A 226 -10.70 27.43 1.93
CA ASP A 226 -12.12 27.77 2.03
C ASP A 226 -12.94 26.85 1.11
N ALA A 227 -13.91 26.17 1.72
CA ALA A 227 -14.80 25.27 1.01
C ALA A 227 -15.80 26.01 0.11
N SER A 228 -16.04 27.32 0.33
CA SER A 228 -16.90 28.14 -0.54
C SER A 228 -16.30 28.35 -1.93
N ASP A 229 -14.96 28.31 -2.03
CA ASP A 229 -14.25 28.55 -3.28
C ASP A 229 -14.22 27.30 -4.18
N TRP A 230 -14.65 26.15 -3.65
CA TRP A 230 -14.70 24.93 -4.41
C TRP A 230 -15.93 24.87 -5.32
N ASN A 231 -15.68 24.96 -6.61
CA ASN A 231 -16.68 24.88 -7.69
C ASN A 231 -17.30 23.47 -7.88
N GLY A 232 -16.90 22.48 -7.07
CA GLY A 232 -17.38 21.10 -7.19
C GLY A 232 -16.58 20.23 -8.17
N GLU A 233 -15.55 20.76 -8.81
CA GLU A 233 -14.67 20.00 -9.72
C GLU A 233 -13.75 19.07 -8.90
N LEU A 234 -13.68 17.79 -9.26
CA LEU A 234 -12.76 16.83 -8.64
C LEU A 234 -11.69 16.43 -9.66
N ASP A 235 -10.42 16.61 -9.34
CA ASP A 235 -9.35 16.26 -10.28
C ASP A 235 -9.17 14.73 -10.40
N LEU A 236 -9.24 14.02 -9.27
CA LEU A 236 -9.00 12.58 -9.25
C LEU A 236 -9.95 11.81 -8.32
N LEU A 237 -10.58 10.75 -8.84
CA LEU A 237 -11.16 9.68 -8.04
C LEU A 237 -10.31 8.41 -8.17
N ALA A 238 -9.73 7.94 -7.08
CA ALA A 238 -8.91 6.74 -7.06
C ALA A 238 -9.57 5.65 -6.19
N GLY A 239 -9.26 4.38 -6.44
CA GLY A 239 -9.63 3.31 -5.52
C GLY A 239 -9.36 1.90 -6.03
N GLY A 240 -9.34 0.95 -5.09
CA GLY A 240 -9.10 -0.47 -5.35
C GLY A 240 -10.29 -1.35 -4.95
N PRO A 241 -11.40 -1.39 -5.72
CA PRO A 241 -12.57 -2.17 -5.35
C PRO A 241 -12.22 -3.66 -5.19
N PRO A 242 -12.54 -4.27 -4.03
CA PRO A 242 -12.10 -5.63 -3.73
C PRO A 242 -12.74 -6.65 -4.67
N CYS A 243 -11.91 -7.59 -5.12
CA CYS A 243 -12.19 -8.51 -6.21
C CYS A 243 -12.23 -9.96 -5.67
N GLN A 244 -13.00 -10.21 -4.61
CA GLN A 244 -12.96 -11.48 -3.86
C GLN A 244 -13.76 -12.63 -4.50
N GLY A 245 -14.58 -12.36 -5.52
CA GLY A 245 -15.35 -13.38 -6.26
C GLY A 245 -14.56 -14.13 -7.34
N PHE A 246 -13.32 -13.73 -7.63
CA PHE A 246 -12.69 -14.00 -8.93
C PHE A 246 -11.51 -14.98 -8.89
N SER A 247 -11.54 -15.92 -7.95
CA SER A 247 -10.58 -17.03 -7.90
C SER A 247 -11.17 -18.26 -8.57
N LEU A 248 -10.70 -18.59 -9.78
CA LEU A 248 -10.81 -19.88 -10.48
C LEU A 248 -12.11 -20.66 -10.21
N ILE A 249 -13.14 -20.51 -11.07
CA ILE A 249 -14.08 -21.56 -11.57
C ILE A 249 -15.34 -20.90 -12.18
N GLY A 250 -15.66 -21.26 -13.44
CA GLY A 250 -17.03 -21.34 -13.96
C GLY A 250 -17.55 -20.22 -14.88
N LYS A 251 -18.07 -20.61 -16.06
CA LYS A 251 -18.99 -19.82 -16.90
C LYS A 251 -20.35 -19.72 -16.20
N ARG A 252 -20.58 -18.72 -15.32
CA ARG A 252 -21.92 -18.33 -14.80
C ARG A 252 -21.83 -17.21 -13.74
N LEU A 253 -21.27 -16.05 -14.06
CA LEU A 253 -21.10 -14.96 -13.07
C LEU A 253 -21.25 -13.56 -13.67
N ILE A 254 -22.41 -13.27 -14.27
CA ILE A 254 -22.85 -11.88 -14.51
C ILE A 254 -23.73 -11.39 -13.32
N ASP A 255 -24.37 -12.32 -12.59
CA ASP A 255 -25.24 -12.04 -11.42
C ASP A 255 -24.60 -12.25 -10.04
N ASP A 256 -23.27 -12.33 -9.94
CA ASP A 256 -22.65 -12.50 -8.63
C ASP A 256 -22.63 -11.19 -7.83
N LYS A 257 -23.33 -11.18 -6.68
CA LYS A 257 -23.29 -10.11 -5.69
C LYS A 257 -21.85 -9.71 -5.30
N ARG A 258 -20.87 -10.59 -5.48
CA ARG A 258 -19.45 -10.37 -5.17
C ARG A 258 -18.71 -9.46 -6.16
N ASN A 259 -19.32 -9.09 -7.30
CA ASN A 259 -18.71 -8.21 -8.31
C ASN A 259 -19.27 -6.77 -8.26
N GLN A 260 -20.22 -6.50 -7.36
CA GLN A 260 -20.99 -5.24 -7.30
C GLN A 260 -20.13 -4.02 -6.97
N LEU A 261 -19.05 -4.16 -6.20
CA LEU A 261 -18.24 -3.01 -5.77
C LEU A 261 -17.50 -2.33 -6.92
N VAL A 262 -17.19 -3.05 -8.00
CA VAL A 262 -16.65 -2.44 -9.23
C VAL A 262 -17.71 -1.57 -9.90
N PHE A 263 -18.98 -2.01 -9.94
CA PHE A 263 -20.08 -1.22 -10.47
C PHE A 263 -20.44 -0.02 -9.57
N HIS A 264 -20.27 -0.13 -8.25
CA HIS A 264 -20.42 1.05 -7.38
C HIS A 264 -19.26 2.04 -7.53
N PHE A 265 -18.04 1.59 -7.83
CA PHE A 265 -16.95 2.49 -8.23
C PHE A 265 -17.32 3.23 -9.51
N TYR A 266 -17.79 2.51 -10.55
CA TYR A 266 -18.32 3.10 -11.78
C TYR A 266 -19.42 4.14 -11.50
N ARG A 267 -20.42 3.78 -10.70
CA ARG A 267 -21.51 4.69 -10.30
C ARG A 267 -20.96 5.99 -9.74
N LEU A 268 -19.99 5.92 -8.83
CA LEU A 268 -19.39 7.11 -8.23
C LEU A 268 -18.54 7.92 -9.23
N VAL A 269 -17.89 7.28 -10.21
CA VAL A 269 -17.25 7.99 -11.34
C VAL A 269 -18.31 8.80 -12.10
N VAL A 270 -19.45 8.18 -12.45
CA VAL A 270 -20.53 8.85 -13.21
C VAL A 270 -21.18 9.97 -12.41
N GLU A 271 -21.45 9.77 -11.11
CA GLU A 271 -22.10 10.78 -10.25
C GLU A 271 -21.16 11.95 -9.88
N LEU A 272 -19.88 11.67 -9.59
CA LEU A 272 -18.90 12.71 -9.23
C LEU A 272 -18.32 13.44 -10.44
N ARG A 273 -18.25 12.75 -11.58
CA ARG A 273 -17.61 13.20 -12.83
C ARG A 273 -16.20 13.76 -12.61
N PRO A 274 -15.26 13.04 -11.98
CA PRO A 274 -13.90 13.53 -11.82
C PRO A 274 -13.20 13.75 -13.18
N ARG A 275 -12.24 14.66 -13.26
CA ARG A 275 -11.44 14.90 -14.48
C ARG A 275 -10.69 13.63 -14.90
N TYR A 276 -10.17 12.90 -13.91
CA TYR A 276 -9.52 11.60 -14.09
C TYR A 276 -9.98 10.61 -13.03
N PHE A 277 -9.88 9.31 -13.33
CA PHE A 277 -10.01 8.28 -12.31
C PHE A 277 -8.92 7.22 -12.43
N ILE A 278 -8.60 6.58 -11.30
CA ILE A 278 -7.70 5.42 -11.21
C ILE A 278 -8.45 4.29 -10.53
N MET A 279 -8.64 3.17 -11.23
CA MET A 279 -9.11 1.93 -10.64
C MET A 279 -7.96 0.92 -10.56
N GLU A 280 -7.57 0.56 -9.34
CA GLU A 280 -6.60 -0.51 -9.07
C GLU A 280 -7.33 -1.85 -8.92
N ASN A 281 -6.70 -2.94 -9.39
CA ASN A 281 -7.17 -4.28 -9.10
C ASN A 281 -6.09 -5.36 -9.27
N VAL A 282 -6.44 -6.62 -9.01
CA VAL A 282 -5.57 -7.78 -9.24
C VAL A 282 -5.45 -8.12 -10.73
N PRO A 283 -4.30 -8.67 -11.19
CA PRO A 283 -4.08 -9.03 -12.60
C PRO A 283 -5.05 -10.07 -13.16
N GLY A 284 -5.69 -10.86 -12.28
CA GLY A 284 -6.67 -11.86 -12.67
C GLY A 284 -7.90 -11.27 -13.37
N MET A 285 -8.20 -9.99 -13.12
CA MET A 285 -9.32 -9.28 -13.74
C MET A 285 -9.17 -9.14 -15.27
N ALA A 286 -7.95 -9.11 -15.79
CA ALA A 286 -7.68 -9.07 -17.24
C ALA A 286 -7.73 -10.46 -17.93
N LYS A 287 -8.13 -11.53 -17.24
CA LYS A 287 -8.09 -12.90 -17.78
C LYS A 287 -9.40 -13.65 -17.58
N GLY A 288 -9.71 -14.57 -18.50
CA GLY A 288 -10.88 -15.46 -18.41
C GLY A 288 -12.22 -14.73 -18.52
N GLY A 289 -13.26 -15.24 -17.85
CA GLY A 289 -14.59 -14.60 -17.81
C GLY A 289 -14.63 -13.23 -17.12
N HIS A 290 -13.52 -12.76 -16.56
CA HIS A 290 -13.41 -11.43 -15.95
C HIS A 290 -13.01 -10.37 -16.99
N ALA A 291 -12.34 -10.79 -18.07
CA ALA A 291 -12.00 -9.89 -19.16
C ALA A 291 -13.26 -9.32 -19.83
N SER A 292 -14.36 -10.08 -19.91
CA SER A 292 -15.62 -9.56 -20.45
C SER A 292 -16.25 -8.51 -19.54
N VAL A 293 -16.23 -8.70 -18.22
CA VAL A 293 -16.74 -7.71 -17.25
C VAL A 293 -15.91 -6.42 -17.30
N LEU A 294 -14.58 -6.55 -17.41
CA LEU A 294 -13.70 -5.38 -17.58
C LEU A 294 -13.96 -4.65 -18.90
N SER A 295 -14.15 -5.38 -20.00
CA SER A 295 -14.48 -4.78 -21.31
C SER A 295 -15.84 -4.07 -21.30
N GLU A 296 -16.86 -4.67 -20.67
CA GLU A 296 -18.19 -4.08 -20.49
C GLU A 296 -18.10 -2.79 -19.66
N LEU A 297 -17.41 -2.85 -18.52
CA LEU A 297 -17.15 -1.67 -17.68
C LEU A 297 -16.47 -0.55 -18.47
N ILE A 298 -15.47 -0.88 -19.29
CA ILE A 298 -14.78 0.11 -20.13
C ILE A 298 -15.74 0.73 -21.15
N SER A 299 -16.59 -0.08 -21.81
CA SER A 299 -17.61 0.43 -22.74
C SER A 299 -18.57 1.39 -22.04
N GLU A 300 -19.08 1.01 -20.86
CA GLU A 300 -19.99 1.86 -20.07
C GLU A 300 -19.33 3.17 -19.61
N LEU A 301 -18.02 3.16 -19.35
CA LEU A 301 -17.24 4.36 -19.04
C LEU A 301 -17.03 5.24 -20.28
N GLU A 302 -16.82 4.62 -21.46
CA GLU A 302 -16.75 5.33 -22.75
C GLU A 302 -18.08 6.05 -23.03
N ASP A 303 -19.21 5.36 -22.85
CA ASP A 303 -20.56 5.91 -23.00
C ASP A 303 -20.86 7.00 -21.96
N ALA A 304 -20.29 6.92 -20.75
CA ALA A 304 -20.41 7.94 -19.71
C ALA A 304 -19.56 9.21 -19.95
N GLY A 305 -18.79 9.25 -21.04
CA GLY A 305 -18.00 10.39 -21.45
C GLY A 305 -16.55 10.38 -20.94
N TYR A 306 -15.97 9.19 -20.80
CA TYR A 306 -14.54 9.00 -20.54
C TYR A 306 -13.84 8.36 -21.75
N HIS A 307 -12.53 8.54 -21.85
CA HIS A 307 -11.69 7.82 -22.78
C HIS A 307 -10.43 7.32 -22.05
N PHE A 308 -9.69 6.45 -22.73
CA PHE A 308 -8.52 5.77 -22.19
C PHE A 308 -7.32 6.01 -23.10
N SER A 309 -6.12 5.67 -22.61
CA SER A 309 -4.90 5.70 -23.43
C SER A 309 -5.06 4.86 -24.71
N ASP A 310 -4.68 5.45 -25.84
CA ASP A 310 -4.63 4.77 -27.15
C ASP A 310 -3.63 3.61 -27.15
N HIS A 311 -2.62 3.67 -26.28
CA HIS A 311 -1.60 2.62 -26.17
C HIS A 311 -2.10 1.39 -25.42
N ALA A 312 -2.87 1.59 -24.35
CA ALA A 312 -3.46 0.51 -23.58
C ALA A 312 -4.59 1.02 -22.69
N LYS A 313 -5.81 0.48 -22.89
CA LYS A 313 -6.98 0.78 -22.05
C LYS A 313 -6.70 0.51 -20.55
N PHE A 314 -5.94 -0.53 -20.24
CA PHE A 314 -5.45 -0.82 -18.88
C PHE A 314 -4.02 -1.38 -18.93
N ARG A 315 -3.28 -1.32 -17.82
CA ARG A 315 -1.94 -1.94 -17.72
C ARG A 315 -1.74 -2.72 -16.44
N VAL A 316 -1.03 -3.84 -16.56
CA VAL A 316 -0.55 -4.60 -15.40
C VAL A 316 0.87 -4.13 -15.09
N LEU A 317 1.04 -3.51 -13.93
CA LEU A 317 2.30 -2.97 -13.42
C LEU A 317 2.88 -3.93 -12.38
N ASN A 318 4.20 -4.13 -12.39
CA ASN A 318 4.92 -4.81 -11.32
C ASN A 318 5.59 -3.78 -10.41
N ALA A 319 5.36 -3.86 -9.11
CA ALA A 319 5.94 -2.92 -8.14
C ALA A 319 7.48 -2.84 -8.21
N ALA A 320 8.13 -3.93 -8.59
CA ALA A 320 9.58 -3.98 -8.79
C ALA A 320 10.10 -3.03 -9.87
N ASP A 321 9.28 -2.70 -10.87
CA ASP A 321 9.62 -1.74 -11.94
C ASP A 321 9.62 -0.28 -11.44
N PHE A 322 9.11 -0.06 -10.21
CA PHE A 322 8.94 1.26 -9.58
C PHE A 322 9.78 1.43 -8.31
N GLY A 323 10.83 0.61 -8.15
CA GLY A 323 11.75 0.73 -7.02
C GLY A 323 11.22 0.10 -5.72
N VAL A 324 10.24 -0.81 -5.80
CA VAL A 324 9.79 -1.58 -4.63
C VAL A 324 10.47 -2.96 -4.65
N PRO A 325 11.13 -3.41 -3.57
CA PRO A 325 11.84 -4.71 -3.54
C PRO A 325 10.88 -5.91 -3.38
N GLN A 326 9.83 -5.93 -4.20
CA GLN A 326 8.76 -6.92 -4.16
C GLN A 326 8.20 -7.22 -5.55
N GLU A 327 8.05 -8.51 -5.86
CA GLU A 327 7.23 -8.96 -6.99
C GLU A 327 5.74 -8.84 -6.62
N ARG A 328 5.08 -7.78 -7.11
CA ARG A 328 3.65 -7.57 -6.92
C ARG A 328 3.06 -6.94 -8.17
N HIS A 329 2.22 -7.71 -8.85
CA HIS A 329 1.53 -7.27 -10.06
C HIS A 329 0.14 -6.74 -9.71
N ARG A 330 -0.22 -5.60 -10.31
CA ARG A 330 -1.54 -4.95 -10.18
C ARG A 330 -1.98 -4.37 -11.51
N LEU A 331 -3.26 -4.49 -11.79
CA LEU A 331 -3.92 -3.89 -12.94
C LEU A 331 -4.34 -2.47 -12.57
N PHE A 332 -4.04 -1.51 -13.42
CA PHE A 332 -4.50 -0.14 -13.33
C PHE A 332 -5.28 0.22 -14.59
N LEU A 333 -6.50 0.72 -14.37
CA LEU A 333 -7.35 1.36 -15.37
C LEU A 333 -7.36 2.85 -15.06
N ILE A 334 -6.91 3.67 -16.02
CA ILE A 334 -6.85 5.14 -15.86
C ILE A 334 -7.75 5.74 -16.93
N GLY A 335 -8.86 6.36 -16.50
CA GLY A 335 -9.77 7.02 -17.43
C GLY A 335 -9.64 8.54 -17.36
N THR A 336 -9.83 9.18 -18.50
CA THR A 336 -9.77 10.62 -18.70
C THR A 336 -11.14 11.12 -19.16
N ARG A 337 -11.69 12.15 -18.52
CA ARG A 337 -12.98 12.73 -18.95
C ARG A 337 -12.81 13.39 -20.32
N ASN A 338 -13.80 13.29 -21.21
CA ASN A 338 -13.67 13.70 -22.61
C ASN A 338 -13.40 15.20 -22.86
N ASP A 339 -13.63 16.05 -21.87
CA ASP A 339 -13.33 17.48 -21.93
C ASP A 339 -11.89 17.83 -21.51
N GLN A 340 -11.10 16.85 -21.05
CA GLN A 340 -9.70 17.07 -20.70
C GLN A 340 -8.82 17.11 -21.95
N THR A 341 -7.86 18.02 -21.97
CA THR A 341 -6.98 18.25 -23.12
C THR A 341 -5.89 17.20 -23.29
N ARG A 342 -5.56 16.45 -22.24
CA ARG A 342 -4.50 15.45 -22.25
C ARG A 342 -4.96 14.16 -21.61
N THR A 343 -4.70 13.05 -22.29
CA THR A 343 -4.94 11.70 -21.79
C THR A 343 -3.87 11.31 -20.76
N ALA A 344 -4.28 10.70 -19.65
CA ALA A 344 -3.35 10.16 -18.68
C ALA A 344 -2.75 8.84 -19.16
N GLU A 345 -1.46 8.85 -19.49
CA GLU A 345 -0.73 7.68 -19.95
C GLU A 345 -0.24 6.81 -18.78
N PRO A 346 -0.52 5.50 -18.77
CA PRO A 346 -0.02 4.61 -17.73
C PRO A 346 1.50 4.68 -17.58
N PRO A 347 2.04 4.63 -16.35
CA PRO A 347 3.46 4.82 -16.14
C PRO A 347 4.30 3.66 -16.70
N THR A 348 5.55 3.97 -17.01
CA THR A 348 6.57 3.03 -17.47
C THR A 348 7.59 2.75 -16.36
N ALA A 349 8.36 1.68 -16.53
CA ALA A 349 9.38 1.28 -15.55
C ALA A 349 10.42 2.40 -15.35
N ILE A 350 10.75 2.68 -14.09
CA ILE A 350 11.77 3.68 -13.70
C ILE A 350 13.07 3.02 -13.21
N VAL A 351 13.02 1.72 -12.91
CA VAL A 351 14.19 0.93 -12.54
C VAL A 351 14.19 -0.41 -13.30
N LYS A 352 15.35 -1.05 -13.35
CA LYS A 352 15.51 -2.45 -13.73
C LYS A 352 15.47 -3.31 -12.46
N PRO A 353 14.43 -4.13 -12.23
CA PRO A 353 14.35 -4.94 -11.01
C PRO A 353 15.43 -6.03 -10.97
N VAL A 354 15.90 -6.33 -9.76
CA VAL A 354 16.73 -7.51 -9.48
C VAL A 354 15.90 -8.80 -9.64
N PRO A 355 16.53 -9.96 -9.91
CA PRO A 355 15.78 -11.21 -9.94
C PRO A 355 15.19 -11.54 -8.56
N LYS A 356 14.14 -12.37 -8.52
CA LYS A 356 13.54 -12.83 -7.26
C LYS A 356 14.56 -13.56 -6.37
N ARG A 357 15.51 -14.27 -6.98
CA ARG A 357 16.61 -14.98 -6.32
C ARG A 357 17.92 -14.63 -7.00
N ALA A 358 18.98 -14.42 -6.22
CA ALA A 358 20.32 -14.22 -6.72
C ALA A 358 20.71 -15.35 -7.69
N GLY A 359 21.36 -14.99 -8.80
CA GLY A 359 21.83 -15.96 -9.79
C GLY A 359 20.76 -16.65 -10.64
N THR A 360 19.46 -16.37 -10.45
CA THR A 360 18.43 -16.82 -11.40
C THR A 360 18.28 -15.85 -12.57
N PRO A 361 18.13 -16.35 -13.82
CA PRO A 361 17.83 -15.49 -14.95
C PRO A 361 16.54 -14.72 -14.67
N GLY A 362 16.57 -13.39 -14.83
CA GLY A 362 15.35 -12.58 -14.78
C GLY A 362 14.30 -13.16 -15.74
N ARG A 363 13.04 -13.24 -15.32
CA ARG A 363 11.96 -13.71 -16.19
C ARG A 363 11.96 -12.87 -17.48
N LYS A 364 11.69 -13.51 -18.63
CA LYS A 364 11.47 -12.80 -19.90
C LYS A 364 10.40 -11.73 -19.68
N ARG A 365 10.78 -10.48 -19.89
CA ARG A 365 9.92 -9.30 -19.79
C ARG A 365 8.74 -9.50 -20.75
N LEU A 366 7.51 -9.27 -20.29
CA LEU A 366 6.48 -8.81 -21.21
C LEU A 366 6.93 -7.38 -21.53
N GLU A 367 7.51 -7.15 -22.70
CA GLU A 367 8.15 -5.88 -23.02
C GLU A 367 7.18 -4.71 -22.80
N LEU A 368 7.35 -4.01 -21.68
CA LEU A 368 6.93 -2.61 -21.61
C LEU A 368 7.76 -1.91 -22.68
N ALA A 369 7.10 -1.20 -23.60
CA ALA A 369 7.71 -0.34 -24.59
C ALA A 369 8.46 0.81 -23.89
N THR A 370 9.62 0.52 -23.29
CA THR A 370 10.63 1.51 -22.94
C THR A 370 11.41 1.79 -24.22
N PRO A 371 11.50 3.04 -24.67
CA PRO A 371 12.38 3.41 -25.78
C PRO A 371 13.79 2.85 -25.51
N SER A 372 14.34 2.12 -26.48
CA SER A 372 15.55 1.30 -26.38
C SER A 372 16.85 2.07 -26.07
N SER A 373 16.78 3.37 -25.73
CA SER A 373 17.91 4.26 -25.51
C SER A 373 18.17 4.65 -24.04
N VAL A 374 17.26 4.38 -23.09
CA VAL A 374 17.43 4.81 -21.69
C VAL A 374 17.91 3.65 -20.81
N MET A 375 19.14 3.74 -20.28
CA MET A 375 19.62 2.81 -19.25
C MET A 375 18.95 3.12 -17.91
N LEU A 376 18.04 2.25 -17.47
CA LEU A 376 17.40 2.36 -16.16
C LEU A 376 18.36 1.90 -15.04
N PRO A 377 18.38 2.57 -13.87
CA PRO A 377 19.15 2.12 -12.71
C PRO A 377 18.61 0.81 -12.14
N THR A 378 19.44 0.05 -11.43
CA THR A 378 19.01 -1.18 -10.75
C THR A 378 18.09 -0.85 -9.58
N GLY A 379 16.98 -1.59 -9.44
CA GLY A 379 16.05 -1.46 -8.32
C GLY A 379 16.60 -2.06 -7.01
N PRO A 380 15.97 -1.77 -5.86
CA PRO A 380 16.43 -2.25 -4.55
C PRO A 380 16.16 -3.73 -4.34
N THR A 381 16.95 -4.34 -3.46
CA THR A 381 16.80 -5.72 -2.98
C THR A 381 16.02 -5.80 -1.66
N VAL A 382 15.69 -7.02 -1.21
CA VAL A 382 15.23 -7.25 0.17
C VAL A 382 16.26 -6.71 1.18
N GLY A 383 17.54 -6.95 0.91
CA GLY A 383 18.65 -6.51 1.73
C GLY A 383 18.66 -5.01 1.95
N ASP A 384 18.52 -4.26 0.85
CA ASP A 384 18.45 -2.80 0.84
C ASP A 384 17.31 -2.27 1.71
N ALA A 385 16.24 -3.02 1.89
CA ALA A 385 15.06 -2.57 2.63
C ALA A 385 15.12 -2.83 4.13
N ILE A 386 15.69 -3.95 4.58
CA ILE A 386 15.48 -4.41 5.96
C ILE A 386 16.73 -4.81 6.73
N LEU A 387 17.90 -4.94 6.09
CA LEU A 387 19.11 -5.41 6.80
C LEU A 387 19.81 -4.35 7.66
N ASP A 388 19.44 -3.09 7.52
CA ASP A 388 19.88 -2.02 8.41
C ASP A 388 19.14 -2.05 9.76
N LEU A 389 17.96 -2.66 9.82
CA LEU A 389 17.18 -2.75 11.06
C LEU A 389 17.90 -3.60 12.12
N PRO A 390 17.82 -3.21 13.41
CA PRO A 390 18.39 -4.01 14.48
C PRO A 390 17.66 -5.36 14.60
N ASP A 391 18.34 -6.36 15.18
CA ASP A 391 17.70 -7.63 15.47
C ASP A 391 16.62 -7.42 16.54
N LEU A 392 15.36 -7.44 16.08
CA LEU A 392 14.18 -7.31 16.93
C LEU A 392 14.21 -8.30 18.10
N ASP A 393 14.86 -9.46 17.94
CA ASP A 393 14.87 -10.47 18.99
C ASP A 393 15.66 -10.09 20.26
N THR A 394 16.45 -9.04 20.18
CA THR A 394 17.21 -8.46 21.30
C THR A 394 16.37 -7.58 22.24
N PHE A 395 15.18 -7.14 21.80
CA PHE A 395 14.29 -6.27 22.58
C PHE A 395 13.15 -7.08 23.20
N ASP A 396 13.13 -7.20 24.52
CA ASP A 396 12.11 -7.96 25.25
C ASP A 396 10.74 -7.26 25.26
N GLU A 397 10.73 -5.92 25.22
CA GLU A 397 9.55 -5.07 25.20
C GLU A 397 8.64 -5.44 24.02
N LEU A 398 9.24 -5.69 22.85
CA LEU A 398 8.54 -6.01 21.60
C LEU A 398 7.80 -7.36 21.64
N LYS A 399 7.91 -8.14 22.73
CA LYS A 399 7.03 -9.29 23.00
C LYS A 399 5.60 -8.85 23.33
N SER A 400 5.44 -7.64 23.88
CA SER A 400 4.18 -7.12 24.42
C SER A 400 3.72 -5.79 23.81
N CYS A 401 4.61 -5.03 23.17
CA CYS A 401 4.30 -3.80 22.46
C CYS A 401 4.72 -3.84 20.98
N ASP A 402 4.35 -2.81 20.21
CA ASP A 402 4.73 -2.66 18.81
C ASP A 402 5.86 -1.65 18.58
N ALA A 403 6.42 -1.06 19.64
CA ALA A 403 7.44 -0.02 19.51
C ALA A 403 8.48 -0.09 20.64
N VAL A 404 9.73 0.26 20.31
CA VAL A 404 10.85 0.35 21.26
C VAL A 404 11.69 1.58 20.94
N THR A 405 12.20 2.26 21.97
CA THR A 405 13.13 3.39 21.81
C THR A 405 14.53 2.85 21.58
N LEU A 406 15.17 3.31 20.50
CA LEU A 406 16.54 2.96 20.17
C LEU A 406 17.52 3.89 20.88
N THR A 407 18.65 3.34 21.30
CA THR A 407 19.80 4.09 21.81
C THR A 407 20.51 4.85 20.67
N PRO A 408 21.28 5.90 20.99
CA PRO A 408 22.08 6.60 19.99
C PRO A 408 23.01 5.68 19.19
N ASP A 409 23.59 4.67 19.84
CA ASP A 409 24.50 3.71 19.20
C ASP A 409 23.76 2.78 18.22
N GLU A 410 22.56 2.31 18.57
CA GLU A 410 21.72 1.52 17.67
C GLU A 410 21.25 2.32 16.46
N ILE A 411 20.91 3.60 16.65
CA ILE A 411 20.55 4.51 15.56
C ILE A 411 21.75 4.75 14.65
N ALA A 412 22.93 5.00 15.22
CA ALA A 412 24.16 5.20 14.45
C ALA A 412 24.52 3.94 13.66
N ALA A 413 24.41 2.75 14.26
CA ALA A 413 24.65 1.48 13.60
C ALA A 413 23.68 1.25 12.43
N MET A 414 22.38 1.42 12.66
CA MET A 414 21.35 1.29 11.62
C MET A 414 21.56 2.32 10.49
N ASN A 415 21.82 3.58 10.81
CA ASN A 415 22.04 4.61 9.79
C ASN A 415 23.34 4.39 9.00
N GLY A 416 24.36 3.80 9.63
CA GLY A 416 25.66 3.50 9.01
C GLY A 416 25.61 2.34 8.01
N THR A 417 24.63 1.44 8.14
CA THR A 417 24.42 0.30 7.22
C THR A 417 23.24 0.50 6.28
N ALA A 418 22.45 1.57 6.45
CA ALA A 418 21.28 1.86 5.64
C ALA A 418 21.63 2.12 4.16
N SER A 419 21.01 1.36 3.26
CA SER A 419 21.05 1.58 1.83
C SER A 419 20.39 2.92 1.45
N SER A 420 20.62 3.42 0.23
CA SER A 420 19.91 4.60 -0.29
C SER A 420 18.38 4.45 -0.30
N TYR A 421 17.88 3.21 -0.34
CA TYR A 421 16.46 2.94 -0.22
C TYR A 421 15.97 3.13 1.22
N ALA A 422 16.61 2.47 2.19
CA ALA A 422 16.27 2.59 3.60
C ALA A 422 16.45 4.03 4.12
N ARG A 423 17.51 4.73 3.69
CA ARG A 423 17.77 6.13 4.04
C ARG A 423 16.65 7.07 3.59
N ARG A 424 16.08 6.88 2.39
CA ARG A 424 14.91 7.64 1.93
C ARG A 424 13.66 7.34 2.76
N LEU A 425 13.39 6.07 3.07
CA LEU A 425 12.26 5.70 3.93
C LEU A 425 12.38 6.28 5.35
N ARG A 426 13.60 6.50 5.83
CA ARG A 426 13.92 7.17 7.11
C ARG A 426 13.95 8.69 7.06
N GLY A 427 13.81 9.30 5.88
CA GLY A 427 13.94 10.75 5.69
C GLY A 427 15.37 11.28 5.88
N LEU A 428 16.38 10.43 5.76
CA LEU A 428 17.80 10.83 5.85
C LEU A 428 18.33 11.36 4.51
N ASP A 429 17.76 10.88 3.41
CA ASP A 429 18.08 11.32 2.05
C ASP A 429 16.86 11.97 1.41
N TRP A 430 17.08 13.02 0.63
CA TRP A 430 16.04 13.74 -0.09
C TRP A 430 15.54 12.92 -1.30
N ASP A 431 14.22 12.76 -1.41
CA ASP A 431 13.57 12.30 -2.64
C ASP A 431 12.89 13.50 -3.32
N LEU A 432 13.49 13.98 -4.40
CA LEU A 432 13.00 15.13 -5.18
C LEU A 432 11.65 14.86 -5.88
N GLN A 433 11.23 13.60 -5.96
CA GLN A 433 9.95 13.20 -6.53
C GLN A 433 8.89 12.92 -5.45
N ASP A 434 9.19 13.16 -4.18
CA ASP A 434 8.25 13.02 -3.08
C ASP A 434 7.67 14.39 -2.66
N PHE A 435 6.47 14.67 -3.17
CA PHE A 435 5.71 15.88 -2.89
C PHE A 435 4.73 15.74 -1.71
N SER A 436 4.85 14.69 -0.89
CA SER A 436 4.03 14.53 0.30
C SER A 436 4.39 15.56 1.38
N TYR A 437 3.43 15.85 2.26
CA TYR A 437 3.67 16.70 3.42
C TYR A 437 4.68 16.00 4.34
N ALA A 438 5.64 16.75 4.88
CA ALA A 438 6.52 16.21 5.91
C ALA A 438 5.68 15.80 7.13
N ARG A 439 6.00 14.67 7.75
CA ARG A 439 5.38 14.26 9.02
C ARG A 439 6.31 14.61 10.17
N VAL A 440 5.75 15.10 11.28
CA VAL A 440 6.45 15.20 12.56
C VAL A 440 6.36 13.84 13.24
N TRP A 441 7.51 13.22 13.50
CA TRP A 441 7.59 11.90 14.11
C TRP A 441 8.91 11.74 14.86
N ASP A 442 8.97 10.77 15.77
CA ASP A 442 10.15 10.47 16.56
C ASP A 442 11.02 9.39 15.86
N PRO A 443 12.18 9.75 15.28
CA PRO A 443 13.06 8.81 14.60
C PRO A 443 13.82 7.88 15.55
N THR A 444 13.77 8.13 16.87
CA THR A 444 14.35 7.25 17.90
C THR A 444 13.44 6.07 18.21
N LEU A 445 12.16 6.15 17.85
CA LEU A 445 11.18 5.10 18.14
C LEU A 445 11.05 4.12 16.96
N LEU A 446 11.50 2.88 17.14
CA LEU A 446 11.30 1.80 16.18
C LEU A 446 9.89 1.23 16.33
N THR A 447 8.97 1.69 15.49
CA THR A 447 7.54 1.34 15.55
C THR A 447 7.14 0.22 14.58
N SER A 448 5.96 -0.37 14.81
CA SER A 448 5.40 -1.48 14.03
C SER A 448 6.26 -2.76 14.08
N SER A 449 6.93 -3.01 15.20
CA SER A 449 7.98 -4.02 15.33
C SER A 449 7.67 -5.15 16.30
N MET A 450 6.40 -5.34 16.67
CA MET A 450 5.97 -6.40 17.59
C MET A 450 6.48 -7.79 17.12
N ARG A 451 7.20 -8.48 18.00
CA ARG A 451 7.86 -9.78 17.72
C ARG A 451 6.90 -10.94 17.74
N THR A 452 7.17 -11.93 16.89
CA THR A 452 6.52 -13.24 16.94
C THR A 452 7.40 -14.21 17.71
N VAL A 453 6.85 -14.83 18.76
CA VAL A 453 7.56 -15.86 19.52
C VAL A 453 7.37 -17.20 18.82
N HIS A 454 8.47 -17.84 18.43
CA HIS A 454 8.47 -19.13 17.74
C HIS A 454 8.90 -20.26 18.67
N THR A 455 8.42 -21.47 18.40
CA THR A 455 8.90 -22.67 19.09
C THR A 455 10.35 -22.97 18.70
N GLU A 456 11.13 -23.57 19.59
CA GLU A 456 12.52 -23.95 19.32
C GLU A 456 12.65 -24.84 18.07
N LYS A 457 11.70 -25.77 17.88
CA LYS A 457 11.61 -26.59 16.66
C LYS A 457 11.49 -25.74 15.40
N SER A 458 10.68 -24.68 15.43
CA SER A 458 10.51 -23.77 14.30
C SER A 458 11.77 -22.94 14.06
N ILE A 459 12.39 -22.40 15.11
CA ILE A 459 13.66 -21.67 15.02
C ILE A 459 14.75 -22.54 14.36
N LEU A 460 14.92 -23.79 14.79
CA LEU A 460 15.89 -24.71 14.22
C LEU A 460 15.62 -25.00 12.73
N ARG A 461 14.35 -25.11 12.31
CA ARG A 461 13.99 -25.28 10.89
C ARG A 461 14.24 -24.02 10.07
N PHE A 462 13.88 -22.85 10.59
CA PHE A 462 14.06 -21.56 9.92
C PHE A 462 15.55 -21.23 9.74
N HIS A 463 16.37 -21.58 10.74
CA HIS A 463 17.83 -21.46 10.65
C HIS A 463 18.40 -22.36 9.55
N LYS A 464 17.99 -23.63 9.47
CA LYS A 464 18.44 -24.60 8.46
C LYS A 464 17.98 -24.31 7.04
N THR A 465 17.00 -23.45 6.85
CA THR A 465 16.50 -23.10 5.51
C THR A 465 17.42 -22.06 4.89
N ASP A 466 17.90 -22.29 3.67
CA ASP A 466 18.72 -21.29 2.97
C ASP A 466 17.88 -20.11 2.46
N PRO A 467 18.45 -18.89 2.40
CA PRO A 467 17.81 -17.75 1.74
C PRO A 467 17.37 -18.07 0.31
N GLY A 468 16.22 -17.56 -0.09
CA GLY A 468 15.63 -17.85 -1.39
C GLY A 468 14.98 -19.23 -1.51
N ASN A 469 14.88 -20.03 -0.45
CA ASN A 469 14.17 -21.30 -0.43
C ASN A 469 12.89 -21.29 0.42
N THR A 470 12.06 -22.31 0.24
CA THR A 470 10.83 -22.48 1.02
C THR A 470 11.06 -23.50 2.13
N GLU A 471 10.77 -23.13 3.37
CA GLU A 471 10.91 -24.06 4.50
C GLU A 471 9.97 -25.26 4.31
N PRO A 472 10.46 -26.50 4.43
CA PRO A 472 9.70 -27.68 4.02
C PRO A 472 8.35 -27.87 4.71
N VAL A 473 8.21 -27.50 5.99
CA VAL A 473 7.02 -27.82 6.79
C VAL A 473 5.98 -26.70 6.78
N SER A 474 6.35 -25.50 7.23
CA SER A 474 5.48 -24.31 7.22
C SER A 474 5.19 -23.80 5.81
N ARG A 475 6.02 -24.18 4.83
CA ARG A 475 6.00 -23.65 3.46
C ARG A 475 6.25 -22.15 3.39
N PHE A 476 6.82 -21.55 4.43
CA PHE A 476 7.19 -20.14 4.44
C PHE A 476 8.42 -19.93 3.56
N TYR A 477 8.36 -18.91 2.71
CA TYR A 477 9.48 -18.55 1.85
C TYR A 477 10.50 -17.75 2.67
N LYS A 478 11.74 -18.23 2.75
CA LYS A 478 12.85 -17.45 3.31
C LYS A 478 13.35 -16.50 2.24
N LEU A 479 13.31 -15.21 2.57
CA LEU A 479 13.69 -14.19 1.62
C LEU A 479 15.17 -14.32 1.23
N ASP A 480 15.46 -13.96 0.00
CA ASP A 480 16.83 -13.82 -0.49
C ASP A 480 17.24 -12.36 -0.29
N PRO A 481 18.33 -12.05 0.45
CA PRO A 481 18.76 -10.68 0.69
C PRO A 481 19.11 -9.94 -0.62
N GLU A 482 19.59 -10.63 -1.65
CA GLU A 482 19.94 -10.03 -2.93
C GLU A 482 18.80 -10.10 -3.96
N GLY A 483 17.63 -10.59 -3.54
CA GLY A 483 16.48 -10.82 -4.39
C GLY A 483 15.30 -9.89 -4.11
N LEU A 484 14.15 -10.26 -4.68
CA LEU A 484 12.86 -9.59 -4.42
C LEU A 484 12.02 -10.38 -3.41
N CYS A 485 11.29 -9.66 -2.58
CA CYS A 485 10.22 -10.23 -1.77
C CYS A 485 9.10 -10.79 -2.66
N ASN A 486 8.50 -11.90 -2.28
CA ASN A 486 7.24 -12.35 -2.88
C ASN A 486 6.09 -11.40 -2.48
N THR A 487 4.95 -11.47 -3.19
CA THR A 487 3.78 -10.67 -2.83
C THR A 487 3.37 -10.91 -1.37
N LEU A 488 3.42 -9.87 -0.54
CA LEU A 488 2.86 -9.89 0.80
C LEU A 488 1.33 -9.95 0.68
N ARG A 489 0.74 -11.02 1.23
CA ARG A 489 -0.69 -11.29 1.15
C ARG A 489 -1.40 -10.78 2.39
N ALA A 490 -2.59 -10.23 2.22
CA ALA A 490 -3.46 -9.94 3.35
C ALA A 490 -3.97 -11.24 3.98
N GLY A 491 -4.10 -11.24 5.31
CA GLY A 491 -4.83 -12.29 6.03
C GLY A 491 -6.33 -12.26 5.76
N SER A 492 -7.07 -13.23 6.32
CA SER A 492 -8.53 -13.22 6.28
C SER A 492 -9.09 -12.21 7.29
N GLY A 493 -10.23 -11.60 6.97
CA GLY A 493 -10.96 -10.74 7.91
C GLY A 493 -11.59 -11.55 9.05
N SER A 494 -12.17 -10.85 10.03
CA SER A 494 -12.79 -11.49 11.20
C SER A 494 -13.94 -12.42 10.83
N GLU A 495 -14.65 -12.11 9.74
CA GLU A 495 -15.72 -12.91 9.14
C GLU A 495 -15.25 -14.27 8.62
N ARG A 496 -13.95 -14.41 8.34
CA ARG A 496 -13.30 -15.63 7.84
C ARG A 496 -12.25 -16.19 8.81
N GLY A 497 -12.41 -15.93 10.11
CA GLY A 497 -11.60 -16.53 11.17
C GLY A 497 -10.33 -15.78 11.57
N ALA A 498 -10.11 -14.55 11.06
CA ALA A 498 -9.00 -13.68 11.45
C ALA A 498 -7.61 -14.33 11.34
N PHE A 499 -7.35 -15.07 10.26
CA PHE A 499 -6.08 -15.74 10.06
C PHE A 499 -5.07 -14.81 9.39
N THR A 500 -3.86 -14.72 9.93
CA THR A 500 -2.74 -14.10 9.23
C THR A 500 -2.35 -14.95 8.03
N SER A 501 -2.10 -14.30 6.88
CA SER A 501 -1.49 -14.97 5.74
C SER A 501 -0.08 -15.45 6.10
N PRO A 502 0.42 -16.56 5.49
CA PRO A 502 1.79 -17.01 5.65
C PRO A 502 2.78 -15.87 5.42
N ARG A 503 3.57 -15.57 6.46
CA ARG A 503 4.57 -14.50 6.45
C ARG A 503 5.91 -15.05 5.97
N PRO A 504 6.65 -14.34 5.10
CA PRO A 504 8.01 -14.74 4.74
C PRO A 504 8.92 -14.82 5.98
N LEU A 505 9.95 -15.65 5.88
CA LEU A 505 11.02 -15.69 6.88
C LEU A 505 12.04 -14.59 6.58
N HIS A 506 12.58 -13.99 7.64
CA HIS A 506 13.68 -13.03 7.56
C HIS A 506 14.88 -13.69 6.83
N PRO A 507 15.61 -12.97 5.96
CA PRO A 507 16.70 -13.55 5.19
C PRO A 507 17.82 -14.13 6.06
N LEU A 508 18.14 -13.47 7.19
CA LEU A 508 19.25 -13.86 8.06
C LEU A 508 18.83 -14.47 9.40
N LEU A 509 17.64 -14.12 9.90
CA LEU A 509 17.22 -14.41 11.27
C LEU A 509 16.16 -15.53 11.25
N PRO A 510 16.17 -16.46 12.21
CA PRO A 510 15.26 -17.61 12.22
C PRO A 510 13.86 -17.25 12.75
N ARG A 511 13.24 -16.22 12.15
CA ARG A 511 11.89 -15.74 12.48
C ARG A 511 11.15 -15.25 11.23
N VAL A 512 9.84 -15.12 11.34
CA VAL A 512 9.03 -14.42 10.33
C VAL A 512 9.24 -12.90 10.42
N LEU A 513 8.85 -12.20 9.35
CA LEU A 513 8.87 -10.74 9.33
C LEU A 513 7.91 -10.10 10.35
N SER A 514 8.32 -8.93 10.83
CA SER A 514 7.53 -7.93 11.55
C SER A 514 6.71 -7.05 10.59
N ASN A 515 5.80 -6.22 11.14
CA ASN A 515 5.05 -5.26 10.32
C ASN A 515 5.99 -4.20 9.72
N ARG A 516 7.00 -3.71 10.45
CA ARG A 516 7.97 -2.72 9.97
C ARG A 516 8.78 -3.22 8.77
N GLU A 517 9.33 -4.43 8.86
CA GLU A 517 10.05 -5.05 7.74
C GLU A 517 9.13 -5.23 6.52
N ALA A 518 7.90 -5.69 6.74
CA ALA A 518 6.90 -5.84 5.68
C ALA A 518 6.50 -4.48 5.06
N ALA A 519 6.39 -3.42 5.87
CA ALA A 519 6.08 -2.07 5.44
C ALA A 519 7.18 -1.50 4.55
N ARG A 520 8.46 -1.66 4.94
CA ARG A 520 9.61 -1.26 4.11
C ARG A 520 9.70 -2.03 2.81
N LEU A 521 9.48 -3.36 2.83
CA LEU A 521 9.38 -4.17 1.60
C LEU A 521 8.21 -3.75 0.69
N HIS A 522 7.27 -2.97 1.21
CA HIS A 522 6.15 -2.40 0.49
C HIS A 522 6.30 -0.89 0.24
N SER A 523 7.47 -0.30 0.47
CA SER A 523 7.80 1.12 0.29
C SER A 523 7.06 2.13 1.17
N PHE A 524 6.56 1.71 2.33
CA PHE A 524 6.11 2.65 3.34
C PHE A 524 7.30 3.29 4.08
N PRO A 525 7.28 4.62 4.32
CA PRO A 525 8.29 5.29 5.11
C PRO A 525 8.22 4.89 6.59
N ASP A 526 9.30 5.13 7.32
CA ASP A 526 9.45 4.69 8.72
C ASP A 526 8.48 5.39 9.68
N TRP A 527 8.06 6.62 9.35
CA TRP A 527 7.04 7.33 10.12
C TRP A 527 5.65 6.71 10.00
N PHE A 528 5.35 6.00 8.91
CA PHE A 528 4.04 5.44 8.65
C PHE A 528 3.72 4.35 9.68
N ARG A 529 2.54 4.41 10.28
CA ARG A 529 2.10 3.47 11.30
C ARG A 529 0.96 2.59 10.81
N VAL A 530 1.00 1.35 11.24
CA VAL A 530 -0.09 0.39 11.10
C VAL A 530 -0.66 0.05 12.47
N HIS A 531 -1.79 -0.65 12.51
CA HIS A 531 -2.38 -1.11 13.75
C HIS A 531 -1.39 -1.99 14.54
N THR A 532 -1.36 -1.85 15.87
CA THR A 532 -0.33 -2.44 16.74
C THR A 532 -0.33 -3.97 16.73
N THR A 533 -1.49 -4.59 16.49
CA THR A 533 -1.58 -6.04 16.36
C THR A 533 -0.97 -6.52 15.04
N LYS A 534 -0.24 -7.64 15.08
CA LYS A 534 0.32 -8.30 13.89
C LYS A 534 -0.75 -8.58 12.82
N TRP A 535 -1.93 -9.06 13.22
CA TRP A 535 -2.97 -9.44 12.26
C TRP A 535 -3.52 -8.26 11.45
N HIS A 536 -3.95 -7.18 12.11
CA HIS A 536 -4.42 -5.98 11.40
C HIS A 536 -3.29 -5.34 10.59
N GLY A 537 -2.07 -5.20 11.13
CA GLY A 537 -0.96 -4.59 10.41
C GLY A 537 -0.61 -5.33 9.11
N PHE A 538 -0.52 -6.66 9.12
CA PHE A 538 -0.30 -7.44 7.90
C PHE A 538 -1.49 -7.40 6.94
N ARG A 539 -2.75 -7.29 7.42
CA ARG A 539 -3.92 -7.05 6.55
C ARG A 539 -3.80 -5.70 5.85
N GLN A 540 -3.45 -4.65 6.59
CA GLN A 540 -3.28 -3.29 6.08
C GLN A 540 -2.19 -3.23 5.00
N ILE A 541 -0.99 -3.76 5.29
CA ILE A 541 0.13 -3.80 4.33
C ILE A 541 -0.19 -4.70 3.13
N GLY A 542 -0.78 -5.87 3.38
CA GLY A 542 -1.07 -6.85 2.32
C GLY A 542 -2.14 -6.38 1.33
N ASN A 543 -3.11 -5.58 1.79
CA ASN A 543 -4.17 -5.01 0.96
C ASN A 543 -3.72 -3.74 0.24
N ALA A 544 -2.76 -2.99 0.79
CA ALA A 544 -2.33 -1.71 0.23
C ALA A 544 -1.79 -1.80 -1.20
N VAL A 545 -1.91 -0.69 -1.93
CA VAL A 545 -1.02 -0.37 -3.05
C VAL A 545 0.30 0.11 -2.46
N ALA A 546 1.43 -0.36 -3.01
CA ALA A 546 2.74 0.13 -2.58
C ALA A 546 2.85 1.63 -2.91
N PRO A 547 3.23 2.50 -1.95
CA PRO A 547 3.26 3.96 -2.16
C PRO A 547 4.02 4.40 -3.41
N LEU A 548 5.18 3.80 -3.71
CA LEU A 548 5.93 4.15 -4.93
C LEU A 548 5.20 3.81 -6.24
N VAL A 549 4.35 2.78 -6.25
CA VAL A 549 3.49 2.47 -7.39
C VAL A 549 2.33 3.46 -7.46
N GLY A 550 1.69 3.75 -6.33
CA GLY A 550 0.65 4.79 -6.24
C GLY A 550 1.16 6.14 -6.73
N ARG A 551 2.40 6.50 -6.36
CA ARG A 551 3.12 7.70 -6.83
C ARG A 551 3.34 7.70 -8.32
N ALA A 552 3.78 6.59 -8.91
CA ALA A 552 4.01 6.51 -10.34
C ALA A 552 2.71 6.70 -11.15
N VAL A 553 1.60 6.11 -10.69
CA VAL A 553 0.29 6.26 -11.34
C VAL A 553 -0.30 7.65 -11.09
N GLY A 554 -0.20 8.19 -9.87
CA GLY A 554 -0.59 9.57 -9.56
C GLY A 554 0.18 10.59 -10.41
N ALA A 555 1.51 10.42 -10.55
CA ALA A 555 2.34 11.31 -11.35
C ALA A 555 1.98 11.27 -12.84
N ALA A 556 1.43 10.16 -13.35
CA ALA A 556 0.89 10.11 -14.70
C ALA A 556 -0.34 11.02 -14.86
N VAL A 557 -1.25 11.01 -13.90
CA VAL A 557 -2.40 11.92 -13.88
C VAL A 557 -1.94 13.37 -13.68
N MET A 558 -0.97 13.62 -12.80
CA MET A 558 -0.42 14.97 -12.58
C MET A 558 0.14 15.59 -13.87
N ARG A 559 0.84 14.80 -14.70
CA ARG A 559 1.32 15.24 -16.02
C ARG A 559 0.19 15.55 -17.00
N ALA A 560 -0.89 14.77 -16.96
CA ALA A 560 -2.06 14.99 -17.80
C ALA A 560 -2.85 16.25 -17.38
N LEU A 561 -2.92 16.51 -16.08
CA LEU A 561 -3.47 17.76 -15.52
C LEU A 561 -2.67 19.01 -15.90
N ASP A 562 -1.43 18.84 -16.39
CA ASP A 562 -0.47 19.91 -16.71
C ASP A 562 -0.15 20.81 -15.49
N VAL A 563 -0.14 20.20 -14.30
CA VAL A 563 0.19 20.88 -13.05
C VAL A 563 1.59 20.51 -12.63
N SER A 564 2.39 21.51 -12.26
CA SER A 564 3.70 21.29 -11.65
C SER A 564 3.52 21.03 -10.15
N PRO A 565 3.77 19.81 -9.65
CA PRO A 565 3.62 19.52 -8.23
C PRO A 565 4.71 20.23 -7.42
N TYR A 566 4.39 20.60 -6.19
CA TYR A 566 5.33 21.16 -5.23
C TYR A 566 5.18 20.46 -3.88
N LYS A 567 6.25 20.42 -3.09
CA LYS A 567 6.23 19.87 -1.74
C LYS A 567 5.75 20.96 -0.77
N PRO A 568 4.69 20.74 0.01
CA PRO A 568 4.23 21.72 0.99
C PRO A 568 5.31 22.00 2.06
N GLU A 569 5.44 23.26 2.48
CA GLU A 569 6.37 23.66 3.55
C GLU A 569 5.88 23.25 4.94
N GLN A 570 4.55 23.12 5.10
CA GLN A 570 3.94 22.71 6.35
C GLN A 570 4.26 21.25 6.67
N ALA A 571 4.82 21.02 7.85
CA ALA A 571 4.89 19.69 8.46
C ALA A 571 3.57 19.38 9.18
N LEU A 572 3.10 18.13 9.06
CA LEU A 572 1.89 17.64 9.71
C LEU A 572 2.26 16.79 10.92
N GLU A 573 1.63 17.10 12.05
CA GLU A 573 1.55 16.16 13.17
C GLU A 573 0.79 14.91 12.75
N LEU A 574 1.17 13.74 13.27
CA LEU A 574 0.38 12.53 13.13
C LEU A 574 -0.83 12.57 14.07
N GLY A 575 -1.86 11.74 13.81
CA GLY A 575 -3.05 11.66 14.65
C GLY A 575 -2.81 11.04 16.04
N ASP A 576 -3.86 10.94 16.86
CA ASP A 576 -3.76 10.31 18.19
C ASP A 576 -3.38 8.83 18.05
N SER A 577 -2.25 8.44 18.66
CA SER A 577 -1.76 7.06 18.72
C SER A 577 -2.80 6.03 19.19
N LYS A 578 -3.83 6.43 19.95
CA LYS A 578 -4.93 5.54 20.35
C LYS A 578 -5.64 4.92 19.16
N LEU A 579 -5.74 5.63 18.03
CA LEU A 579 -6.34 5.15 16.78
C LEU A 579 -5.69 3.84 16.31
N LEU A 580 -4.40 3.65 16.57
CA LEU A 580 -3.62 2.47 16.18
C LEU A 580 -3.88 1.24 17.07
N THR A 581 -4.61 1.40 18.18
CA THR A 581 -4.92 0.34 19.16
C THR A 581 -6.42 0.06 19.28
N MET A 582 -7.25 0.78 18.52
CA MET A 582 -8.69 0.67 18.64
C MET A 582 -9.17 -0.71 18.17
N SER A 583 -9.94 -1.39 19.03
CA SER A 583 -10.76 -2.51 18.60
C SER A 583 -11.81 -2.05 17.57
N MET A 584 -12.30 -2.97 16.74
CA MET A 584 -13.42 -2.72 15.80
C MET A 584 -14.55 -1.88 16.39
N SER A 585 -15.06 -2.20 17.58
CA SER A 585 -16.17 -1.48 18.21
C SER A 585 -15.82 -0.04 18.58
N ARG A 586 -14.65 0.18 19.18
CA ARG A 586 -14.16 1.53 19.52
C ARG A 586 -13.91 2.38 18.28
N ALA A 587 -13.32 1.79 17.24
CA ALA A 587 -13.09 2.48 15.98
C ALA A 587 -14.42 2.85 15.28
N THR A 588 -15.42 1.95 15.35
CA THR A 588 -16.78 2.20 14.85
C THR A 588 -17.42 3.40 15.53
N GLU A 589 -17.36 3.43 16.87
CA GLU A 589 -17.91 4.52 17.68
C GLU A 589 -17.18 5.84 17.39
N HIS A 590 -15.84 5.83 17.35
CA HIS A 590 -15.02 6.99 17.02
C HIS A 590 -15.37 7.59 15.65
N LEU A 591 -15.55 6.73 14.65
CA LEU A 591 -15.80 7.16 13.27
C LEU A 591 -17.29 7.40 12.96
N GLY A 592 -18.19 7.17 13.92
CA GLY A 592 -19.64 7.25 13.71
C GLY A 592 -20.12 6.29 12.61
N ALA A 593 -19.49 5.13 12.48
CA ALA A 593 -19.78 4.18 11.41
C ALA A 593 -21.09 3.43 11.67
N ASP A 594 -21.81 3.09 10.60
CA ASP A 594 -23.05 2.31 10.72
C ASP A 594 -22.75 0.87 11.16
N THR A 595 -23.22 0.53 12.37
CA THR A 595 -23.05 -0.79 12.96
C THR A 595 -23.70 -1.92 12.14
N ALA A 596 -24.69 -1.60 11.29
CA ALA A 596 -25.44 -2.59 10.51
C ALA A 596 -24.56 -3.39 9.55
N PHE A 597 -23.45 -2.81 9.07
CA PHE A 597 -22.57 -3.49 8.12
C PHE A 597 -21.38 -4.19 8.77
N ILE A 598 -21.16 -4.06 10.08
CA ILE A 598 -19.98 -4.66 10.73
C ILE A 598 -20.21 -6.16 10.92
N PRO A 599 -19.31 -7.05 10.40
CA PRO A 599 -19.48 -8.48 10.55
C PRO A 599 -19.53 -8.89 12.03
N ALA A 600 -20.65 -9.50 12.44
CA ALA A 600 -20.78 -10.05 13.78
C ALA A 600 -19.66 -11.07 14.06
N LYS A 601 -19.01 -10.99 15.22
CA LYS A 601 -18.04 -12.02 15.63
C LYS A 601 -18.73 -13.37 15.66
N ARG A 602 -18.24 -14.34 14.89
CA ARG A 602 -18.69 -15.74 14.97
C ARG A 602 -18.45 -16.23 16.40
N LYS A 603 -19.50 -16.61 17.14
CA LYS A 603 -19.35 -17.19 18.49
C LYS A 603 -18.45 -18.43 18.39
N ARG A 604 -17.33 -18.45 19.13
CA ARG A 604 -16.49 -19.67 19.25
C ARG A 604 -17.34 -20.76 19.90
N GLY A 605 -17.61 -21.84 19.17
CA GLY A 605 -18.29 -23.03 19.71
C GLY A 605 -19.41 -23.64 18.84
N ALA A 606 -19.91 -22.95 17.81
CA ALA A 606 -20.91 -23.54 16.93
C ALA A 606 -20.22 -24.43 15.86
N LEU A 607 -20.44 -25.74 15.93
CA LEU A 607 -20.13 -26.67 14.85
C LEU A 607 -20.87 -26.23 13.57
N PRO A 608 -20.26 -26.35 12.38
CA PRO A 608 -20.94 -26.02 11.14
C PRO A 608 -22.03 -27.06 10.87
N GLY A 609 -23.28 -26.74 11.17
CA GLY A 609 -24.40 -27.66 10.89
C GLY A 609 -25.79 -27.23 11.35
N GLU A 610 -25.94 -26.43 12.39
CA GLU A 610 -27.27 -26.29 13.02
C GLU A 610 -27.98 -24.93 12.83
N SER A 611 -27.36 -23.95 12.18
CA SER A 611 -28.00 -22.63 12.03
C SER A 611 -28.85 -22.45 10.76
N ASN A 612 -29.15 -23.51 10.00
CA ASN A 612 -29.86 -23.40 8.71
C ASN A 612 -31.07 -24.33 8.55
N LEU A 613 -31.50 -25.06 9.58
CA LEU A 613 -32.68 -25.94 9.47
C LEU A 613 -33.99 -25.31 9.97
N GLU A 614 -33.94 -24.23 10.76
CA GLU A 614 -35.17 -23.57 11.26
C GLU A 614 -35.66 -22.42 10.36
N ALA A 615 -34.81 -21.89 9.47
CA ALA A 615 -35.19 -20.82 8.54
C ALA A 615 -35.78 -21.31 7.21
N GLN A 616 -35.71 -22.62 6.91
CA GLN A 616 -36.17 -23.18 5.62
C GLN A 616 -37.46 -23.98 5.70
N THR A 617 -38.01 -24.24 6.89
CA THR A 617 -39.27 -24.97 7.06
C THR A 617 -40.50 -24.06 7.11
N ALA A 618 -40.31 -22.74 7.17
CA ALA A 618 -41.41 -21.75 7.22
C ALA A 618 -41.80 -21.18 5.84
N ALA A 619 -41.11 -21.55 4.76
CA ALA A 619 -41.30 -20.97 3.42
C ALA A 619 -41.90 -21.93 2.37
N SER A 620 -42.37 -23.11 2.77
CA SER A 620 -42.78 -24.18 1.84
C SER A 620 -44.21 -24.72 2.02
N LEU A 621 -45.11 -23.95 2.65
CA LEU A 621 -46.55 -24.23 2.61
C LEU A 621 -47.33 -22.95 2.29
N GLY A 622 -47.43 -22.66 1.00
CA GLY A 622 -48.40 -21.72 0.48
C GLY A 622 -49.76 -22.39 0.32
N VAL A 623 -50.81 -21.76 0.84
CA VAL A 623 -52.18 -21.92 0.32
C VAL A 623 -52.79 -20.52 0.23
N ALA A 624 -53.14 -20.15 -1.00
CA ALA A 624 -53.86 -18.94 -1.34
C ALA A 624 -55.35 -19.09 -1.03
N THR A 625 -56.02 -18.01 -0.63
CA THR A 625 -57.38 -17.62 -1.09
C THR A 625 -57.70 -16.18 -0.68
N ASP A 626 -58.51 -15.56 -1.51
CA ASP A 626 -58.96 -14.17 -1.60
C ASP A 626 -59.64 -13.54 -0.36
N GLY A 627 -59.76 -12.20 -0.39
CA GLY A 627 -61.05 -11.54 -0.14
C GLY A 627 -61.25 -10.79 1.19
N ASP A 628 -61.31 -9.46 1.07
CA ASP A 628 -62.17 -8.50 1.79
C ASP A 628 -62.15 -8.31 3.33
N ALA A 629 -61.98 -7.01 3.66
CA ALA A 629 -62.72 -6.19 4.62
C ALA A 629 -62.81 -6.54 6.14
N ALA A 630 -62.22 -5.61 6.91
CA ALA A 630 -62.70 -4.98 8.15
C ALA A 630 -62.57 -5.69 9.53
N PRO A 631 -62.42 -4.92 10.64
CA PRO A 631 -61.87 -5.36 11.95
C PRO A 631 -62.95 -5.30 13.08
N PRO A 632 -62.62 -5.18 14.38
CA PRO A 632 -61.78 -5.99 15.29
C PRO A 632 -62.58 -6.49 16.52
N SER A 633 -62.07 -7.47 17.28
CA SER A 633 -62.39 -7.61 18.72
C SER A 633 -61.45 -8.58 19.46
N GLU A 634 -60.55 -8.00 20.25
CA GLU A 634 -60.27 -8.21 21.69
C GLU A 634 -60.65 -9.53 22.46
N PRO A 635 -60.11 -9.78 23.67
CA PRO A 635 -59.20 -10.89 23.92
C PRO A 635 -59.66 -11.86 25.04
N ASN A 636 -59.04 -13.03 25.14
CA ASN A 636 -58.91 -13.77 26.42
C ASN A 636 -57.92 -14.94 26.22
N ALA A 637 -56.75 -14.93 26.85
CA ALA A 637 -56.51 -15.28 28.26
C ALA A 637 -56.43 -16.79 28.49
N GLN A 638 -55.27 -17.17 29.08
CA GLN A 638 -55.08 -18.35 29.93
C GLN A 638 -55.06 -19.70 29.19
N ARG A 639 -54.12 -20.61 29.41
CA ARG A 639 -53.45 -21.01 30.66
C ARG A 639 -52.45 -22.12 30.29
N LYS A 640 -51.32 -22.20 31.02
CA LYS A 640 -50.72 -23.43 31.62
C LYS A 640 -50.37 -24.60 30.66
N VAL A 641 -49.29 -25.37 30.79
CA VAL A 641 -48.34 -25.67 31.87
C VAL A 641 -47.35 -26.68 31.28
N ALA A 642 -46.07 -26.55 31.64
CA ALA A 642 -45.04 -27.60 31.78
C ALA A 642 -44.72 -28.50 30.55
N ALA A 643 -43.56 -29.12 30.40
CA ALA A 643 -42.40 -29.32 31.25
C ALA A 643 -41.19 -29.57 30.34
N ARG A 644 -40.00 -29.19 30.83
CA ARG A 644 -38.69 -29.86 30.70
C ARG A 644 -38.56 -30.95 29.62
N ILE A 645 -37.59 -30.78 28.71
CA ILE A 645 -36.22 -31.34 28.83
C ILE A 645 -35.25 -30.32 28.23
#